data_AF-C6J3I8-F1
#
_entry.id   AF-C6J3I8-F1
#
_cell.length_a   1.000
_cell.length_b   1.000
_cell.length_c   1.000
_cell.angle_alpha   90.00
_cell.angle_beta   90.00
_cell.angle_gamma   90.00
#
_symmetry.space_group_name_H-M   'P 1'
#
loop_
_entity.id
_entity.type
_entity.pdbx_description
1 polymer ?
#
loop_
_entity_poly.entity_id
_entity_poly.type
_entity_poly.pdbx_seq_one_letter_code
_entity_poly.pdbx_strand_id
1 'polypeptide(L)'
;MRPFKSSVLLAALVLFFGWTWTQLFGNVGILVQAADDGAFAPLSSDFAGGSGTEEAPYIIETAEQLNKVRDYLDAHFKLGADINLSTYSSGEGWLPIATEYSSPFTGTFDGNGYQITGLKINREDENYQSLFGVTSETAVIRNVHLEVVEIKGYDYIGGLVGYSYGIIENSTVTGTLIRGEMKVGGLAGIVRNDVIGSSAHIEVVGEREVGGLAGLFRGSTGKKITIRDSFATGDVAGINNLVGGLVGIISSGNIGSVNEITNSYATGEVNGDQLVGGFVGKAEALPSGVVRIKNSYATGNVNGKQYVGGLIGFNVTNGYDSPISSVIEVEHCYATGKVTGHSETGGLVGANNEYEERGNIIEVAGSYWLTDSYTDGELPDNGIGIPVEEADLRDPETFKDWDLTEGWYQYDGHRPFLQWQNPLISWAASIANDQLNLDDKTHITVNTEHQNGDRYNATTTARYSVDPDDPEIVRVDPNGEVSTVKGGKATITVSLFDKSETLDIVVDSGNPEPPTITLHPDGWTNAAKVEVAIDHSAANPRQTDVHTIRVKVGDKEWEDRAFNGTPIRLEVTEEGQTKIQAQAMDDIGNKSTIVERTVKISRSGLKLDVDLYFTDNDTLPLLRSINPEFMESQKLSRSRSLCPREP
;
A
#
# COMPACT_ATOMS: atom_id res chain seq x y z
N MET A 1 40.34 -22.83 -9.01
CA MET A 1 40.23 -23.51 -10.33
C MET A 1 39.44 -24.79 -10.14
N ARG A 2 38.31 -24.94 -10.84
CA ARG A 2 37.56 -26.20 -11.05
C ARG A 2 37.86 -26.69 -12.49
N PRO A 3 37.45 -27.90 -12.94
CA PRO A 3 37.20 -29.19 -12.24
C PRO A 3 37.70 -30.41 -13.07
N PHE A 4 37.49 -31.66 -12.62
CA PHE A 4 36.92 -32.74 -13.48
C PHE A 4 36.39 -33.94 -12.66
N LYS A 5 35.23 -34.44 -13.10
CA LYS A 5 34.43 -35.59 -12.60
C LYS A 5 35.06 -36.93 -13.01
N SER A 6 34.86 -38.00 -12.21
CA SER A 6 34.85 -39.37 -12.76
C SER A 6 34.01 -40.32 -11.89
N SER A 7 32.72 -40.39 -12.23
CA SER A 7 31.80 -41.45 -11.87
C SER A 7 31.61 -42.35 -13.10
N VAL A 8 32.63 -43.17 -13.44
CA VAL A 8 32.54 -44.23 -14.49
C VAL A 8 33.33 -45.50 -14.13
N LEU A 9 34.15 -45.56 -13.07
CA LEU A 9 35.10 -46.68 -12.92
C LEU A 9 34.62 -47.94 -12.19
N LEU A 10 33.34 -48.07 -11.78
CA LEU A 10 32.85 -49.28 -11.10
C LEU A 10 31.92 -50.17 -11.96
N ALA A 11 31.83 -49.93 -13.26
CA ALA A 11 31.12 -50.80 -14.21
C ALA A 11 32.07 -51.65 -15.09
N ALA A 12 33.40 -51.53 -14.91
CA ALA A 12 34.39 -52.16 -15.78
C ALA A 12 35.10 -53.39 -15.18
N LEU A 13 34.66 -53.89 -14.01
CA LEU A 13 35.34 -55.00 -13.30
C LEU A 13 34.58 -56.34 -13.32
N VAL A 14 33.42 -56.43 -13.98
CA VAL A 14 32.61 -57.67 -14.07
C VAL A 14 32.63 -58.34 -15.46
N LEU A 15 33.27 -57.73 -16.47
CA LEU A 15 33.24 -58.23 -17.86
C LEU A 15 34.53 -58.93 -18.34
N PHE A 16 35.26 -59.66 -17.48
CA PHE A 16 36.45 -60.39 -17.96
C PHE A 16 36.68 -61.84 -17.53
N PHE A 17 35.80 -62.49 -16.75
CA PHE A 17 35.93 -63.94 -16.48
C PHE A 17 34.60 -64.68 -16.33
N GLY A 18 33.73 -64.57 -17.34
CA GLY A 18 32.69 -65.57 -17.62
C GLY A 18 33.06 -66.29 -18.91
N TRP A 19 32.78 -67.60 -19.00
CA TRP A 19 33.20 -68.59 -20.00
C TRP A 19 34.41 -69.38 -19.49
N THR A 20 34.22 -70.57 -18.91
CA THR A 20 33.72 -71.77 -19.60
C THR A 20 33.06 -72.77 -18.65
N TRP A 21 32.29 -73.70 -19.25
CA TRP A 21 31.72 -74.96 -18.74
C TRP A 21 30.23 -75.01 -18.40
N THR A 22 29.45 -75.36 -19.42
CA THR A 22 28.43 -76.41 -19.33
C THR A 22 28.70 -77.46 -20.40
N GLN A 23 28.91 -78.72 -20.00
CA GLN A 23 28.62 -79.89 -20.81
C GLN A 23 28.13 -81.05 -19.93
N LEU A 24 27.12 -81.75 -20.47
CA LEU A 24 26.72 -83.14 -20.19
C LEU A 24 25.99 -83.39 -18.85
N PHE A 25 24.65 -83.26 -18.84
CA PHE A 25 23.69 -84.38 -18.93
C PHE A 25 22.24 -83.87 -18.78
N GLY A 26 21.36 -84.30 -19.70
CA GLY A 26 19.95 -84.60 -19.38
C GLY A 26 18.87 -83.62 -19.86
N ASN A 27 18.26 -83.94 -21.01
CA ASN A 27 16.99 -83.38 -21.53
C ASN A 27 15.84 -83.44 -20.52
N VAL A 28 15.18 -82.29 -20.26
CA VAL A 28 13.72 -82.12 -20.43
C VAL A 28 13.48 -80.66 -20.85
N GLY A 29 12.82 -80.45 -21.98
CA GLY A 29 12.48 -79.12 -22.47
C GLY A 29 11.41 -78.46 -21.60
N ILE A 30 11.67 -77.23 -21.18
CA ILE A 30 10.66 -76.23 -20.80
C ILE A 30 11.06 -74.92 -21.50
N LEU A 31 10.09 -74.31 -22.17
CA LEU A 31 10.19 -73.00 -22.81
C LEU A 31 10.76 -71.95 -21.85
N VAL A 32 11.78 -71.23 -22.31
CA VAL A 32 12.27 -70.02 -21.65
C VAL A 32 11.19 -68.94 -21.76
N GLN A 33 10.64 -68.56 -20.61
CA GLN A 33 10.11 -67.23 -20.39
C GLN A 33 10.93 -66.63 -19.26
N ALA A 34 11.61 -65.51 -19.55
CA ALA A 34 12.34 -64.76 -18.55
C ALA A 34 11.35 -64.22 -17.50
N ALA A 35 11.38 -64.79 -16.30
CA ALA A 35 11.25 -64.04 -15.06
C ALA A 35 12.70 -63.72 -14.67
N ASP A 36 13.13 -62.45 -14.61
CA ASP A 36 12.79 -61.48 -13.56
C ASP A 36 12.99 -62.06 -12.15
N ASP A 37 13.35 -61.19 -11.21
CA ASP A 37 13.54 -61.53 -9.78
C ASP A 37 14.98 -61.93 -9.39
N GLY A 38 15.97 -61.29 -10.00
CA GLY A 38 17.29 -61.10 -9.39
C GLY A 38 17.23 -59.99 -8.35
N ALA A 39 16.56 -60.26 -7.23
CA ALA A 39 16.42 -59.36 -6.10
C ALA A 39 17.80 -58.93 -5.54
N PHE A 40 18.29 -57.78 -5.98
CA PHE A 40 19.04 -56.89 -5.11
C PHE A 40 18.00 -56.17 -4.26
N ALA A 41 17.96 -56.47 -2.97
CA ALA A 41 17.21 -55.68 -2.01
C ALA A 41 17.51 -54.19 -2.26
N PRO A 42 16.49 -53.31 -2.30
CA PRO A 42 16.78 -51.88 -2.39
C PRO A 42 17.64 -51.52 -1.17
N LEU A 43 18.74 -50.81 -1.40
CA LEU A 43 19.38 -50.03 -0.34
C LEU A 43 18.24 -49.25 0.32
N SER A 44 17.91 -49.59 1.56
CA SER A 44 16.97 -48.81 2.37
C SER A 44 17.51 -47.38 2.37
N SER A 45 16.88 -46.47 1.62
CA SER A 45 17.25 -45.06 1.68
C SER A 45 16.93 -44.57 3.09
N ASP A 46 17.83 -43.79 3.69
CA ASP A 46 17.63 -43.15 5.01
C ASP A 46 16.40 -42.21 5.03
N PHE A 47 15.77 -41.98 3.86
CA PHE A 47 14.61 -41.13 3.58
C PHE A 47 13.58 -41.86 2.72
N ALA A 48 12.35 -41.36 2.67
CA ALA A 48 11.23 -41.97 1.94
C ALA A 48 11.38 -41.87 0.40
N GLY A 49 12.22 -40.95 -0.07
CA GLY A 49 12.50 -40.74 -1.49
C GLY A 49 13.46 -39.57 -1.72
N GLY A 50 13.74 -39.28 -2.99
CA GLY A 50 14.67 -38.23 -3.39
C GLY A 50 16.14 -38.62 -3.35
N SER A 51 17.00 -37.76 -3.90
CA SER A 51 18.46 -37.92 -3.92
C SER A 51 19.21 -36.82 -3.14
N GLY A 52 18.48 -35.96 -2.43
CA GLY A 52 19.04 -34.86 -1.66
C GLY A 52 19.55 -33.69 -2.51
N THR A 53 19.24 -33.66 -3.81
CA THR A 53 19.55 -32.53 -4.70
C THR A 53 18.40 -31.53 -4.69
N GLU A 54 18.65 -30.31 -5.19
CA GLU A 54 17.61 -29.27 -5.25
C GLU A 54 16.40 -29.70 -6.08
N GLU A 55 16.61 -30.41 -7.20
CA GLU A 55 15.54 -30.90 -8.07
C GLU A 55 14.85 -32.16 -7.53
N ALA A 56 15.50 -32.90 -6.64
CA ALA A 56 14.97 -34.11 -6.02
C ALA A 56 15.35 -34.16 -4.52
N PRO A 57 14.75 -33.29 -3.68
CA PRO A 57 15.03 -33.23 -2.26
C PRO A 57 14.71 -34.57 -1.57
N TYR A 58 15.41 -34.88 -0.50
CA TYR A 58 15.06 -36.00 0.36
C TYR A 58 13.68 -35.80 0.99
N ILE A 59 12.84 -36.83 0.95
CA ILE A 59 11.48 -36.80 1.52
C ILE A 59 11.48 -37.36 2.94
N ILE A 60 10.96 -36.57 3.88
CA ILE A 60 10.87 -36.90 5.31
C ILE A 60 9.41 -37.12 5.69
N GLU A 61 9.06 -38.34 6.12
CA GLU A 61 7.71 -38.73 6.56
C GLU A 61 7.67 -39.21 8.01
N THR A 62 8.82 -39.36 8.68
CA THR A 62 8.91 -39.88 10.05
C THR A 62 9.91 -39.08 10.90
N ALA A 63 9.78 -39.19 12.23
CA ALA A 63 10.68 -38.53 13.17
C ALA A 63 12.12 -39.07 13.05
N GLU A 64 12.27 -40.37 12.77
CA GLU A 64 13.56 -41.01 12.56
C GLU A 64 14.26 -40.47 11.30
N GLN A 65 13.50 -40.22 10.21
CA GLN A 65 14.03 -39.59 9.00
C GLN A 65 14.39 -38.12 9.23
N LEU A 66 13.60 -37.37 10.01
CA LEU A 66 13.98 -36.00 10.39
C LEU A 66 15.28 -36.01 11.20
N ASN A 67 15.42 -36.98 12.11
CA ASN A 67 16.63 -37.16 12.89
C ASN A 67 17.85 -37.48 12.01
N LYS A 68 17.67 -38.09 10.84
CA LYS A 68 18.72 -38.39 9.86
C LYS A 68 19.26 -37.19 9.10
N VAL A 69 18.56 -36.05 9.09
CA VAL A 69 19.06 -34.81 8.46
C VAL A 69 20.45 -34.40 8.98
N ARG A 70 20.77 -34.70 10.25
CA ARG A 70 22.07 -34.43 10.86
C ARG A 70 23.26 -35.11 10.16
N ASP A 71 23.01 -36.17 9.40
CA ASP A 71 24.02 -36.92 8.65
C ASP A 71 24.24 -36.35 7.22
N TYR A 72 23.41 -35.39 6.78
CA TYR A 72 23.33 -34.88 5.40
C TYR A 72 23.13 -33.35 5.35
N LEU A 73 23.94 -32.61 6.11
CA LEU A 73 23.75 -31.18 6.36
C LEU A 73 23.82 -30.26 5.12
N ASP A 74 24.33 -30.75 4.00
CA ASP A 74 24.45 -30.04 2.72
C ASP A 74 23.37 -30.41 1.69
N ALA A 75 22.49 -31.36 2.01
CA ALA A 75 21.43 -31.81 1.12
C ALA A 75 20.16 -30.95 1.22
N HIS A 76 19.24 -31.17 0.27
CA HIS A 76 17.93 -30.52 0.26
C HIS A 76 16.87 -31.49 0.75
N PHE A 77 15.93 -30.99 1.56
CA PHE A 77 14.91 -31.76 2.26
C PHE A 77 13.53 -31.15 2.06
N LYS A 78 12.53 -32.04 2.05
CA LYS A 78 11.12 -31.67 1.98
C LYS A 78 10.30 -32.61 2.86
N LEU A 79 9.38 -32.07 3.67
CA LEU A 79 8.44 -32.91 4.41
C LEU A 79 7.40 -33.54 3.46
N GLY A 80 7.16 -34.83 3.67
CA GLY A 80 6.13 -35.64 3.00
C GLY A 80 4.94 -35.99 3.90
N ALA A 81 5.05 -35.77 5.21
CA ALA A 81 3.99 -35.96 6.19
C ALA A 81 4.22 -35.09 7.44
N ASP A 82 3.20 -34.98 8.29
CA ASP A 82 3.34 -34.43 9.64
C ASP A 82 4.29 -35.30 10.48
N ILE A 83 5.17 -34.65 11.25
CA ILE A 83 6.21 -35.30 12.05
C ILE A 83 5.92 -35.09 13.54
N ASN A 84 5.96 -36.15 14.33
CA ASN A 84 5.78 -36.09 15.78
C ASN A 84 7.07 -36.50 16.50
N LEU A 85 7.67 -35.58 17.24
CA LEU A 85 8.93 -35.75 17.96
C LEU A 85 8.78 -36.24 19.41
N SER A 86 7.58 -36.64 19.83
CA SER A 86 7.35 -37.15 21.20
C SER A 86 8.21 -38.36 21.56
N THR A 87 8.62 -39.18 20.59
CA THR A 87 9.57 -40.30 20.78
C THR A 87 10.97 -39.83 21.18
N TYR A 88 11.31 -38.57 20.91
CA TYR A 88 12.56 -37.90 21.27
C TYR A 88 12.42 -37.00 22.52
N SER A 89 11.34 -37.09 23.29
CA SER A 89 11.07 -36.18 24.42
C SER A 89 11.65 -36.61 25.78
N SER A 90 12.20 -37.83 25.88
CA SER A 90 12.71 -38.37 27.15
C SER A 90 14.07 -37.78 27.54
N GLY A 91 14.32 -37.59 28.84
CA GLY A 91 15.60 -37.12 29.34
C GLY A 91 15.88 -35.68 28.90
N GLU A 92 16.99 -35.48 28.19
CA GLU A 92 17.38 -34.18 27.61
C GLU A 92 16.55 -33.79 26.37
N GLY A 93 15.75 -34.71 25.83
CA GLY A 93 14.93 -34.44 24.67
C GLY A 93 15.71 -34.50 23.34
N TRP A 94 15.17 -33.81 22.32
CA TRP A 94 15.70 -33.75 20.96
C TRP A 94 17.12 -33.17 20.94
N LEU A 95 18.06 -33.83 20.25
CA LEU A 95 19.38 -33.24 19.97
C LEU A 95 19.28 -32.37 18.71
N PRO A 96 19.55 -31.05 18.77
CA PRO A 96 19.45 -30.15 17.61
C PRO A 96 20.20 -30.68 16.38
N ILE A 97 19.73 -30.32 15.19
CA ILE A 97 20.44 -30.57 13.93
C ILE A 97 21.53 -29.50 13.79
N ALA A 98 22.75 -29.87 13.43
CA ALA A 98 23.89 -28.94 13.31
C ALA A 98 24.19 -28.16 14.60
N THR A 99 24.73 -28.83 15.61
CA THR A 99 25.05 -28.27 16.94
C THR A 99 26.36 -27.47 17.00
N GLU A 100 27.09 -27.35 15.90
CA GLU A 100 28.41 -26.72 15.88
C GLU A 100 28.55 -25.67 14.76
N TYR A 101 29.19 -24.55 15.10
CA TYR A 101 29.54 -23.51 14.13
C TYR A 101 30.42 -24.02 12.98
N SER A 102 31.29 -25.00 13.25
CA SER A 102 32.18 -25.64 12.27
C SER A 102 31.46 -26.56 11.28
N SER A 103 30.24 -26.98 11.60
CA SER A 103 29.46 -27.90 10.79
C SER A 103 27.99 -27.44 10.71
N PRO A 104 27.73 -26.25 10.13
CA PRO A 104 26.37 -25.72 10.03
C PRO A 104 25.55 -26.51 9.01
N PHE A 105 24.22 -26.42 9.12
CA PHE A 105 23.34 -26.81 8.02
C PHE A 105 23.53 -25.84 6.85
N THR A 106 23.80 -26.33 5.64
CA THR A 106 24.07 -25.52 4.44
C THR A 106 23.05 -25.69 3.32
N GLY A 107 22.20 -26.72 3.42
CA GLY A 107 21.21 -27.06 2.42
C GLY A 107 19.87 -26.33 2.56
N THR A 108 18.80 -26.93 2.04
CA THR A 108 17.43 -26.39 2.11
C THR A 108 16.51 -27.31 2.89
N PHE A 109 15.66 -26.76 3.75
CA PHE A 109 14.62 -27.51 4.43
C PHE A 109 13.25 -26.89 4.16
N ASP A 110 12.37 -27.61 3.47
CA ASP A 110 11.03 -27.17 3.09
C ASP A 110 9.97 -27.96 3.88
N GLY A 111 9.27 -27.30 4.79
CA GLY A 111 8.19 -27.93 5.57
C GLY A 111 6.95 -28.26 4.75
N ASN A 112 6.81 -27.70 3.53
CA ASN A 112 5.78 -28.08 2.56
C ASN A 112 4.33 -28.10 3.08
N GLY A 113 4.02 -27.25 4.07
CA GLY A 113 2.69 -27.17 4.69
C GLY A 113 2.38 -28.26 5.72
N TYR A 114 3.33 -29.15 6.03
CA TYR A 114 3.22 -30.12 7.12
C TYR A 114 3.72 -29.55 8.45
N GLN A 115 3.31 -30.19 9.54
CA GLN A 115 3.65 -29.79 10.90
C GLN A 115 4.74 -30.67 11.51
N ILE A 116 5.58 -30.08 12.35
CA ILE A 116 6.50 -30.78 13.25
C ILE A 116 6.01 -30.50 14.68
N THR A 117 5.67 -31.53 15.43
CA THR A 117 5.05 -31.40 16.75
C THR A 117 5.84 -32.10 17.84
N GLY A 118 5.59 -31.73 19.10
CA GLY A 118 6.15 -32.43 20.26
C GLY A 118 7.63 -32.15 20.52
N LEU A 119 8.19 -31.04 20.00
CA LEU A 119 9.60 -30.71 20.23
C LEU A 119 9.83 -30.40 21.71
N LYS A 120 10.69 -31.19 22.35
CA LYS A 120 11.17 -30.96 23.71
C LYS A 120 12.68 -31.01 23.78
N ILE A 121 13.30 -30.03 24.42
CA ILE A 121 14.74 -29.93 24.65
C ILE A 121 14.98 -29.45 26.09
N ASN A 122 15.82 -30.15 26.85
CA ASN A 122 16.11 -29.83 28.24
C ASN A 122 17.63 -29.94 28.51
N ARG A 123 18.39 -28.93 28.06
CA ARG A 123 19.85 -28.83 28.19
C ARG A 123 20.28 -27.44 28.65
N GLU A 124 19.87 -27.08 29.86
CA GLU A 124 19.96 -25.72 30.44
C GLU A 124 21.37 -25.10 30.38
N ASP A 125 22.43 -25.91 30.39
CA ASP A 125 23.84 -25.44 30.35
C ASP A 125 24.46 -25.44 28.93
N GLU A 126 23.69 -25.73 27.88
CA GLU A 126 24.20 -25.87 26.52
C GLU A 126 23.71 -24.80 25.54
N ASN A 127 24.54 -24.49 24.56
CA ASN A 127 24.26 -23.51 23.51
C ASN A 127 23.46 -24.12 22.35
N TYR A 128 22.87 -23.26 21.51
CA TYR A 128 22.26 -23.63 20.22
C TYR A 128 21.03 -24.56 20.33
N GLN A 129 20.30 -24.51 21.45
CA GLN A 129 19.12 -25.36 21.62
C GLN A 129 17.95 -24.85 20.77
N SER A 130 17.52 -25.70 19.84
CA SER A 130 16.52 -25.41 18.79
C SER A 130 16.30 -26.67 17.92
N LEU A 131 15.39 -26.62 16.93
CA LEU A 131 15.33 -27.69 15.92
C LEU A 131 16.65 -27.77 15.12
N PHE A 132 17.15 -26.63 14.65
CA PHE A 132 18.45 -26.47 13.96
C PHE A 132 19.39 -25.55 14.76
N GLY A 133 20.47 -26.09 15.32
CA GLY A 133 21.41 -25.32 16.12
C GLY A 133 22.05 -24.16 15.35
N VAL A 134 22.66 -24.45 14.20
CA VAL A 134 23.37 -23.45 13.38
C VAL A 134 23.12 -23.67 11.89
N THR A 135 22.79 -22.59 11.17
CA THR A 135 22.69 -22.57 9.71
C THR A 135 23.82 -21.75 9.08
N SER A 136 24.14 -21.99 7.80
CA SER A 136 25.13 -21.20 7.04
C SER A 136 24.47 -20.07 6.24
N GLU A 137 25.27 -19.18 5.63
CA GLU A 137 24.75 -18.10 4.77
C GLU A 137 23.97 -18.59 3.54
N THR A 138 24.15 -19.85 3.12
CA THR A 138 23.45 -20.43 1.96
C THR A 138 22.22 -21.24 2.34
N ALA A 139 22.02 -21.48 3.63
CA ALA A 139 20.90 -22.29 4.09
C ALA A 139 19.57 -21.55 3.88
N VAL A 140 18.54 -22.32 3.55
CA VAL A 140 17.16 -21.83 3.44
C VAL A 140 16.25 -22.77 4.21
N ILE A 141 15.56 -22.24 5.22
CA ILE A 141 14.53 -22.95 5.96
C ILE A 141 13.20 -22.27 5.67
N ARG A 142 12.24 -23.00 5.11
CA ARG A 142 10.96 -22.40 4.71
C ARG A 142 9.75 -23.29 4.96
N ASN A 143 8.59 -22.66 5.10
CA ASN A 143 7.29 -23.33 5.25
C ASN A 143 7.25 -24.32 6.43
N VAL A 144 8.01 -24.07 7.50
CA VAL A 144 8.07 -24.94 8.67
C VAL A 144 7.07 -24.49 9.71
N HIS A 145 6.14 -25.37 10.08
CA HIS A 145 5.20 -25.14 11.17
C HIS A 145 5.58 -26.03 12.36
N LEU A 146 6.16 -25.43 13.39
CA LEU A 146 6.74 -26.13 14.54
C LEU A 146 5.91 -25.87 15.80
N GLU A 147 5.52 -26.93 16.49
CA GLU A 147 4.91 -26.90 17.82
C GLU A 147 5.94 -27.35 18.88
N VAL A 148 6.28 -26.42 19.77
CA VAL A 148 7.23 -26.59 20.86
C VAL A 148 6.50 -26.88 22.16
N VAL A 149 6.87 -27.98 22.82
CA VAL A 149 6.42 -28.27 24.17
C VAL A 149 7.25 -27.46 25.17
N GLU A 150 8.57 -27.61 25.10
CA GLU A 150 9.51 -26.93 26.00
C GLU A 150 10.91 -26.94 25.40
N ILE A 151 11.58 -25.79 25.35
CA ILE A 151 13.02 -25.73 25.07
C ILE A 151 13.71 -25.02 26.22
N LYS A 152 14.79 -25.63 26.72
CA LYS A 152 15.69 -25.01 27.69
C LYS A 152 17.14 -25.11 27.25
N GLY A 153 17.86 -23.99 27.32
CA GLY A 153 19.30 -23.92 27.05
C GLY A 153 19.98 -22.69 27.64
N TYR A 154 21.25 -22.49 27.30
CA TYR A 154 22.07 -21.39 27.80
C TYR A 154 22.09 -20.19 26.84
N ASP A 155 22.83 -20.27 25.72
CA ASP A 155 22.98 -19.18 24.73
C ASP A 155 22.51 -19.61 23.33
N TYR A 156 22.00 -18.66 22.54
CA TYR A 156 21.51 -18.86 21.17
C TYR A 156 20.32 -19.84 21.11
N ILE A 157 19.22 -19.48 21.77
CA ILE A 157 18.06 -20.35 21.94
C ILE A 157 16.93 -19.88 21.03
N GLY A 158 16.41 -20.79 20.21
CA GLY A 158 15.33 -20.53 19.27
C GLY A 158 14.39 -21.72 19.17
N GLY A 159 13.13 -21.50 18.77
CA GLY A 159 12.27 -22.63 18.41
C GLY A 159 12.80 -23.36 17.18
N LEU A 160 13.01 -22.61 16.09
CA LEU A 160 13.41 -23.15 14.81
C LEU A 160 14.93 -23.18 14.63
N VAL A 161 15.62 -22.06 14.90
CA VAL A 161 17.07 -21.94 14.70
C VAL A 161 17.77 -21.27 15.88
N GLY A 162 18.80 -21.89 16.44
CA GLY A 162 19.60 -21.24 17.49
C GLY A 162 20.37 -20.03 16.95
N TYR A 163 21.16 -20.26 15.91
CA TYR A 163 21.99 -19.25 15.25
C TYR A 163 21.79 -19.29 13.73
N SER A 164 21.04 -18.32 13.18
CA SER A 164 20.73 -18.27 11.75
C SER A 164 21.66 -17.37 10.96
N TYR A 165 22.48 -17.94 10.08
CA TYR A 165 23.11 -17.22 8.96
C TYR A 165 22.30 -17.31 7.66
N GLY A 166 21.39 -18.27 7.58
CA GLY A 166 20.54 -18.51 6.42
C GLY A 166 19.22 -17.73 6.46
N ILE A 167 18.46 -17.88 5.39
CA ILE A 167 17.13 -17.26 5.26
C ILE A 167 16.09 -18.15 5.96
N ILE A 168 15.18 -17.52 6.70
CA ILE A 168 13.98 -18.17 7.26
C ILE A 168 12.74 -17.56 6.62
N GLU A 169 11.91 -18.38 5.97
CA GLU A 169 10.73 -17.89 5.23
C GLU A 169 9.46 -18.64 5.64
N ASN A 170 8.34 -17.93 5.76
CA ASN A 170 7.00 -18.51 5.94
C ASN A 170 6.94 -19.58 7.04
N SER A 171 7.69 -19.38 8.13
CA SER A 171 7.86 -20.38 9.17
C SER A 171 7.27 -19.90 10.48
N THR A 172 6.60 -20.78 11.21
CA THR A 172 5.86 -20.45 12.42
C THR A 172 6.26 -21.37 13.55
N VAL A 173 6.57 -20.78 14.71
CA VAL A 173 6.73 -21.49 15.97
C VAL A 173 5.50 -21.21 16.84
N THR A 174 4.88 -22.26 17.35
CA THR A 174 3.82 -22.21 18.36
C THR A 174 4.24 -23.05 19.55
N GLY A 175 3.57 -22.90 20.69
CA GLY A 175 3.79 -23.84 21.79
C GLY A 175 3.60 -23.23 23.16
N THR A 176 4.30 -23.82 24.15
CA THR A 176 4.18 -23.41 25.55
C THR A 176 5.31 -22.47 25.97
N LEU A 177 6.56 -22.96 26.01
CA LEU A 177 7.67 -22.21 26.63
C LEU A 177 9.02 -22.45 25.94
N ILE A 178 9.74 -21.36 25.69
CA ILE A 178 11.18 -21.35 25.42
C ILE A 178 11.88 -20.58 26.54
N ARG A 179 12.87 -21.22 27.18
CA ARG A 179 13.68 -20.61 28.23
C ARG A 179 15.17 -20.68 27.89
N GLY A 180 15.89 -19.58 28.07
CA GLY A 180 17.35 -19.61 28.06
C GLY A 180 17.98 -18.47 28.85
N GLU A 181 19.30 -18.38 28.88
CA GLU A 181 19.99 -17.28 29.58
C GLU A 181 20.24 -16.09 28.64
N MET A 182 20.83 -16.34 27.47
CA MET A 182 21.25 -15.29 26.54
C MET A 182 20.74 -15.53 25.11
N LYS A 183 20.36 -14.44 24.43
CA LYS A 183 19.95 -14.45 23.00
C LYS A 183 18.87 -15.48 22.75
N VAL A 184 17.73 -15.24 23.37
CA VAL A 184 16.57 -16.13 23.37
C VAL A 184 15.51 -15.52 22.46
N GLY A 185 15.06 -16.28 21.47
CA GLY A 185 13.97 -15.90 20.58
C GLY A 185 12.94 -17.00 20.42
N GLY A 186 11.68 -16.65 20.16
CA GLY A 186 10.65 -17.65 19.87
C GLY A 186 10.90 -18.39 18.56
N LEU A 187 11.35 -17.68 17.51
CA LEU A 187 11.73 -18.28 16.23
C LEU A 187 13.22 -18.61 16.20
N ALA A 188 14.07 -17.63 16.54
CA ALA A 188 15.52 -17.80 16.47
C ALA A 188 16.30 -17.05 17.57
N GLY A 189 17.38 -17.64 18.07
CA GLY A 189 18.22 -16.95 19.06
C GLY A 189 18.96 -15.75 18.44
N ILE A 190 19.68 -16.00 17.34
CA ILE A 190 20.30 -14.98 16.49
C ILE A 190 19.77 -15.07 15.06
N VAL A 191 19.55 -13.90 14.46
CA VAL A 191 19.28 -13.71 13.04
C VAL A 191 20.38 -12.86 12.40
N ARG A 192 21.02 -13.37 11.34
CA ARG A 192 22.07 -12.68 10.56
C ARG A 192 21.75 -12.50 9.08
N ASN A 193 20.53 -12.86 8.69
CA ASN A 193 20.02 -12.79 7.33
C ASN A 193 18.50 -12.58 7.35
N ASP A 194 17.85 -12.67 6.19
CA ASP A 194 16.43 -12.35 6.08
C ASP A 194 15.51 -13.32 6.85
N VAL A 195 14.51 -12.75 7.52
CA VAL A 195 13.35 -13.44 8.08
C VAL A 195 12.10 -12.84 7.46
N ILE A 196 11.34 -13.67 6.75
CA ILE A 196 10.24 -13.22 5.89
C ILE A 196 8.99 -14.00 6.23
N GLY A 197 7.85 -13.33 6.41
CA GLY A 197 6.55 -14.01 6.54
C GLY A 197 6.47 -14.96 7.74
N SER A 198 7.28 -14.74 8.78
CA SER A 198 7.52 -15.74 9.84
C SER A 198 7.01 -15.27 11.20
N SER A 199 6.70 -16.21 12.09
CA SER A 199 6.04 -15.87 13.35
C SER A 199 6.40 -16.75 14.54
N ALA A 200 6.18 -16.19 15.73
CA ALA A 200 6.31 -16.90 17.01
C ALA A 200 5.11 -16.63 17.94
N HIS A 201 4.43 -17.70 18.35
CA HIS A 201 3.28 -17.70 19.25
C HIS A 201 3.60 -18.56 20.48
N ILE A 202 4.51 -18.10 21.32
CA ILE A 202 5.07 -18.87 22.43
C ILE A 202 5.65 -17.95 23.50
N GLU A 203 5.53 -18.33 24.78
CA GLU A 203 6.18 -17.61 25.88
C GLU A 203 7.71 -17.73 25.76
N VAL A 204 8.40 -16.60 25.84
CA VAL A 204 9.87 -16.54 25.79
C VAL A 204 10.42 -15.96 27.08
N VAL A 205 11.22 -16.75 27.79
CA VAL A 205 11.84 -16.35 29.06
C VAL A 205 13.36 -16.36 28.90
N GLY A 206 14.03 -15.28 29.31
CA GLY A 206 15.48 -15.35 29.49
C GLY A 206 16.08 -14.26 30.35
N GLU A 207 17.41 -14.19 30.42
CA GLU A 207 18.09 -13.22 31.26
C GLU A 207 18.55 -11.98 30.49
N ARG A 208 19.07 -12.15 29.27
CA ARG A 208 19.66 -11.07 28.47
C ARG A 208 19.41 -11.26 26.97
N GLU A 209 19.10 -10.17 26.25
CA GLU A 209 18.85 -10.19 24.80
C GLU A 209 17.70 -11.14 24.45
N VAL A 210 16.50 -10.82 24.95
CA VAL A 210 15.30 -11.67 24.81
C VAL A 210 14.33 -10.99 23.86
N GLY A 211 13.86 -11.73 22.85
CA GLY A 211 12.84 -11.25 21.92
C GLY A 211 11.74 -12.28 21.66
N GLY A 212 10.51 -11.83 21.41
CA GLY A 212 9.43 -12.78 21.07
C GLY A 212 9.69 -13.53 19.76
N LEU A 213 10.27 -12.87 18.75
CA LEU A 213 10.70 -13.51 17.50
C LEU A 213 12.20 -13.86 17.53
N ALA A 214 13.06 -12.89 17.86
CA ALA A 214 14.50 -13.07 17.87
C ALA A 214 15.22 -12.39 19.05
N GLY A 215 16.20 -13.07 19.66
CA GLY A 215 17.01 -12.46 20.72
C GLY A 215 17.90 -11.32 20.20
N LEU A 216 18.61 -11.57 19.09
CA LEU A 216 19.47 -10.58 18.44
C LEU A 216 19.36 -10.65 16.92
N PHE A 217 19.13 -9.50 16.30
CA PHE A 217 19.17 -9.29 14.86
C PHE A 217 20.39 -8.46 14.45
N ARG A 218 21.33 -9.10 13.76
CA ARG A 218 22.63 -8.48 13.42
C ARG A 218 23.20 -9.07 12.13
N GLY A 219 23.20 -8.29 11.06
CA GLY A 219 23.77 -8.68 9.77
C GLY A 219 25.30 -8.66 9.67
N SER A 220 25.78 -9.16 8.54
CA SER A 220 27.20 -9.16 8.15
C SER A 220 27.59 -7.84 7.45
N THR A 221 28.88 -7.51 7.44
CA THR A 221 29.45 -6.28 6.87
C THR A 221 28.95 -5.97 5.46
N GLY A 222 28.46 -4.75 5.25
CA GLY A 222 28.08 -4.23 3.93
C GLY A 222 26.83 -4.88 3.31
N LYS A 223 26.06 -5.67 4.08
CA LYS A 223 24.80 -6.28 3.62
C LYS A 223 23.59 -5.50 4.14
N LYS A 224 22.52 -5.47 3.34
CA LYS A 224 21.17 -5.16 3.81
C LYS A 224 20.48 -6.47 4.17
N ILE A 225 19.90 -6.56 5.36
CA ILE A 225 19.07 -7.70 5.77
C ILE A 225 17.80 -7.19 6.46
N THR A 226 16.75 -8.02 6.45
CA THR A 226 15.40 -7.63 6.83
C THR A 226 14.73 -8.66 7.72
N ILE A 227 14.00 -8.20 8.73
CA ILE A 227 12.86 -8.94 9.29
C ILE A 227 11.62 -8.25 8.72
N ARG A 228 10.85 -8.96 7.89
CA ARG A 228 9.67 -8.36 7.24
C ARG A 228 8.47 -9.27 7.27
N ASP A 229 7.29 -8.66 7.28
CA ASP A 229 6.00 -9.36 7.24
C ASP A 229 5.91 -10.43 8.35
N SER A 230 6.47 -10.11 9.53
CA SER A 230 6.74 -11.09 10.59
C SER A 230 6.21 -10.59 11.94
N PHE A 231 5.94 -11.51 12.86
CA PHE A 231 5.29 -11.12 14.11
C PHE A 231 5.50 -12.07 15.28
N ALA A 232 5.33 -11.53 16.49
CA ALA A 232 5.34 -12.30 17.74
C ALA A 232 4.15 -11.97 18.64
N THR A 233 3.57 -12.97 19.28
CA THR A 233 2.35 -12.79 20.09
C THR A 233 2.43 -13.36 21.50
N GLY A 234 3.43 -14.21 21.80
CA GLY A 234 3.63 -14.73 23.14
C GLY A 234 4.31 -13.70 24.06
N ASP A 235 4.07 -13.84 25.36
CA ASP A 235 4.66 -12.97 26.37
C ASP A 235 6.18 -13.16 26.45
N VAL A 236 6.87 -12.07 26.74
CA VAL A 236 8.34 -12.02 26.81
C VAL A 236 8.76 -11.56 28.19
N ALA A 237 9.51 -12.40 28.90
CA ALA A 237 10.04 -12.08 30.22
C ALA A 237 11.57 -12.13 30.22
N GLY A 238 12.20 -10.97 30.33
CA GLY A 238 13.61 -10.82 30.63
C GLY A 238 13.84 -10.59 32.12
N ILE A 239 14.73 -11.35 32.74
CA ILE A 239 15.05 -11.17 34.18
C ILE A 239 16.00 -9.98 34.39
N ASN A 240 16.84 -9.67 33.40
CA ASN A 240 17.72 -8.49 33.42
C ASN A 240 17.39 -7.53 32.25
N ASN A 241 18.29 -7.42 31.27
CA ASN A 241 18.32 -6.30 30.34
C ASN A 241 18.06 -6.73 28.89
N LEU A 242 17.58 -5.79 28.07
CA LEU A 242 17.46 -5.89 26.60
C LEU A 242 16.34 -6.85 26.20
N VAL A 243 15.12 -6.41 26.43
CA VAL A 243 13.90 -7.22 26.20
C VAL A 243 13.02 -6.51 25.17
N GLY A 244 12.67 -7.21 24.10
CA GLY A 244 11.79 -6.69 23.06
C GLY A 244 10.62 -7.63 22.78
N GLY A 245 9.42 -7.11 22.51
CA GLY A 245 8.30 -7.97 22.13
C GLY A 245 8.53 -8.71 20.80
N LEU A 246 9.22 -8.09 19.83
CA LEU A 246 9.66 -8.77 18.60
C LEU A 246 11.14 -9.15 18.67
N VAL A 247 12.02 -8.18 18.94
CA VAL A 247 13.47 -8.38 18.91
C VAL A 247 14.15 -7.80 20.14
N GLY A 248 14.98 -8.56 20.84
CA GLY A 248 15.73 -8.06 22.00
C GLY A 248 16.68 -6.91 21.61
N ILE A 249 17.55 -7.17 20.63
CA ILE A 249 18.44 -6.15 20.03
C ILE A 249 18.40 -6.21 18.51
N ILE A 250 18.26 -5.05 17.88
CA ILE A 250 18.71 -4.83 16.49
C ILE A 250 20.00 -4.01 16.50
N SER A 251 21.05 -4.54 15.87
CA SER A 251 22.34 -3.85 15.79
C SER A 251 22.85 -3.91 14.37
N SER A 252 23.20 -2.77 13.76
CA SER A 252 23.82 -2.73 12.42
C SER A 252 25.07 -3.60 12.36
N GLY A 253 25.77 -3.73 13.50
CA GLY A 253 26.72 -4.80 13.77
C GLY A 253 28.07 -4.67 13.06
N ASN A 254 28.13 -4.07 11.88
CA ASN A 254 29.32 -3.95 11.04
C ASN A 254 29.24 -2.68 10.18
N ILE A 255 30.40 -2.25 9.70
CA ILE A 255 30.54 -1.06 8.84
C ILE A 255 29.73 -1.25 7.55
N GLY A 256 28.89 -0.27 7.22
CA GLY A 256 28.11 -0.25 5.97
C GLY A 256 26.91 -1.20 5.94
N SER A 257 26.57 -1.86 7.05
CA SER A 257 25.42 -2.75 7.14
C SER A 257 24.12 -1.99 7.35
N VAL A 258 23.03 -2.50 6.76
CA VAL A 258 21.67 -1.97 6.92
C VAL A 258 20.79 -3.08 7.47
N ASN A 259 20.28 -2.92 8.68
CA ASN A 259 19.36 -3.89 9.28
C ASN A 259 18.00 -3.23 9.46
N GLU A 260 16.97 -3.87 8.91
CA GLU A 260 15.64 -3.27 8.80
C GLU A 260 14.57 -4.22 9.34
N ILE A 261 13.63 -3.68 10.11
CA ILE A 261 12.38 -4.35 10.49
C ILE A 261 11.24 -3.59 9.85
N THR A 262 10.44 -4.27 9.02
CA THR A 262 9.32 -3.66 8.28
C THR A 262 8.06 -4.50 8.38
N ASN A 263 6.91 -3.83 8.31
CA ASN A 263 5.60 -4.49 8.20
C ASN A 263 5.42 -5.59 9.25
N SER A 264 5.78 -5.33 10.50
CA SER A 264 5.90 -6.37 11.53
C SER A 264 5.26 -5.92 12.83
N TYR A 265 4.88 -6.86 13.68
CA TYR A 265 4.20 -6.50 14.93
C TYR A 265 4.46 -7.42 16.11
N ALA A 266 4.28 -6.88 17.32
CA ALA A 266 4.35 -7.63 18.56
C ALA A 266 3.13 -7.34 19.45
N THR A 267 2.54 -8.37 20.06
CA THR A 267 1.32 -8.20 20.89
C THR A 267 1.42 -8.77 22.30
N GLY A 268 2.42 -9.61 22.59
CA GLY A 268 2.61 -10.18 23.93
C GLY A 268 3.09 -9.15 24.95
N GLU A 269 2.79 -9.39 26.23
CA GLU A 269 3.28 -8.56 27.33
C GLU A 269 4.80 -8.68 27.45
N VAL A 270 5.47 -7.55 27.68
CA VAL A 270 6.93 -7.49 27.82
C VAL A 270 7.31 -7.08 29.23
N ASN A 271 7.99 -7.96 29.94
CA ASN A 271 8.52 -7.73 31.29
C ASN A 271 10.05 -7.75 31.27
N GLY A 272 10.70 -6.73 31.82
CA GLY A 272 12.15 -6.62 31.90
C GLY A 272 12.66 -5.76 33.05
N ASP A 273 13.98 -5.57 33.17
CA ASP A 273 14.59 -4.62 34.11
C ASP A 273 15.01 -3.33 33.42
N GLN A 274 15.92 -3.40 32.44
CA GLN A 274 16.39 -2.24 31.68
C GLN A 274 16.34 -2.47 30.16
N LEU A 275 16.16 -1.38 29.39
CA LEU A 275 16.16 -1.40 27.92
C LEU A 275 15.03 -2.32 27.41
N VAL A 276 13.81 -1.97 27.79
CA VAL A 276 12.60 -2.78 27.57
C VAL A 276 11.71 -2.07 26.56
N GLY A 277 11.42 -2.73 25.44
CA GLY A 277 10.56 -2.20 24.39
C GLY A 277 9.43 -3.16 24.05
N GLY A 278 8.23 -2.65 23.80
CA GLY A 278 7.12 -3.48 23.32
C GLY A 278 7.37 -4.12 21.96
N PHE A 279 8.32 -3.57 21.17
CA PHE A 279 8.74 -4.12 19.88
C PHE A 279 10.24 -4.46 19.88
N VAL A 280 11.09 -3.50 20.23
CA VAL A 280 12.56 -3.65 20.23
C VAL A 280 13.14 -3.20 21.57
N GLY A 281 13.92 -4.05 22.24
CA GLY A 281 14.58 -3.67 23.50
C GLY A 281 15.62 -2.55 23.29
N LYS A 282 16.57 -2.79 22.38
CA LYS A 282 17.60 -1.81 21.99
C LYS A 282 17.83 -1.78 20.48
N ALA A 283 17.86 -0.59 19.91
CA ALA A 283 18.36 -0.35 18.56
C ALA A 283 19.74 0.31 18.61
N GLU A 284 20.71 -0.29 17.91
CA GLU A 284 22.10 0.15 17.91
C GLU A 284 22.64 0.32 16.50
N ALA A 285 23.00 1.55 16.15
CA ALA A 285 23.76 1.82 14.94
C ALA A 285 25.26 1.97 15.30
N LEU A 286 26.04 0.94 14.97
CA LEU A 286 27.50 0.98 14.99
C LEU A 286 28.04 1.86 13.84
N PRO A 287 29.32 2.31 13.91
CA PRO A 287 29.88 3.25 12.94
C PRO A 287 29.61 2.87 11.49
N SER A 288 29.10 3.83 10.71
CA SER A 288 28.72 3.67 9.30
C SER A 288 27.58 2.67 9.04
N GLY A 289 26.84 2.27 10.07
CA GLY A 289 25.72 1.34 9.97
C GLY A 289 24.38 2.04 10.05
N VAL A 290 23.35 1.39 9.52
CA VAL A 290 21.97 1.88 9.50
C VAL A 290 21.03 0.87 10.13
N VAL A 291 20.15 1.36 11.00
CA VAL A 291 19.03 0.62 11.57
C VAL A 291 17.73 1.30 11.14
N ARG A 292 16.78 0.51 10.63
CA ARG A 292 15.45 1.00 10.22
C ARG A 292 14.36 0.18 10.89
N ILE A 293 13.39 0.86 11.48
CA ILE A 293 12.17 0.24 12.02
C ILE A 293 11.01 0.99 11.40
N LYS A 294 10.28 0.35 10.48
CA LYS A 294 9.24 1.01 9.68
C LYS A 294 7.95 0.21 9.67
N ASN A 295 6.83 0.89 9.49
CA ASN A 295 5.52 0.26 9.28
C ASN A 295 5.24 -0.87 10.27
N SER A 296 5.44 -0.63 11.56
CA SER A 296 5.40 -1.70 12.56
C SER A 296 4.70 -1.24 13.83
N TYR A 297 4.16 -2.18 14.60
CA TYR A 297 3.41 -1.83 15.79
C TYR A 297 3.58 -2.78 16.97
N ALA A 298 3.35 -2.24 18.18
CA ALA A 298 3.29 -3.00 19.41
C ALA A 298 2.01 -2.73 20.20
N THR A 299 1.38 -3.77 20.75
CA THR A 299 0.14 -3.62 21.55
C THR A 299 0.23 -4.19 22.96
N GLY A 300 1.24 -5.01 23.25
CA GLY A 300 1.44 -5.57 24.58
C GLY A 300 1.88 -4.54 25.61
N ASN A 301 1.49 -4.72 26.87
CA ASN A 301 1.96 -3.88 27.96
C ASN A 301 3.48 -4.06 28.16
N VAL A 302 4.15 -3.00 28.59
CA VAL A 302 5.60 -2.98 28.76
C VAL A 302 5.93 -2.58 30.19
N ASN A 303 6.56 -3.47 30.94
CA ASN A 303 6.96 -3.22 32.33
C ASN A 303 8.48 -3.31 32.45
N GLY A 304 9.10 -2.26 32.98
CA GLY A 304 10.53 -2.22 33.27
C GLY A 304 10.88 -1.25 34.40
N LYS A 305 12.17 -1.06 34.66
CA LYS A 305 12.66 -0.04 35.60
C LYS A 305 13.26 1.16 34.88
N GLN A 306 14.10 0.93 33.86
CA GLN A 306 14.85 1.99 33.19
C GLN A 306 14.90 1.82 31.67
N TYR A 307 14.82 2.91 30.90
CA TYR A 307 14.79 2.88 29.43
C TYR A 307 13.66 2.00 28.90
N VAL A 308 12.43 2.40 29.22
CA VAL A 308 11.22 1.63 28.93
C VAL A 308 10.40 2.38 27.87
N GLY A 309 10.13 1.74 26.74
CA GLY A 309 9.36 2.33 25.64
C GLY A 309 8.24 1.43 25.15
N GLY A 310 7.11 2.00 24.74
CA GLY A 310 6.01 1.21 24.16
C GLY A 310 6.39 0.51 22.85
N LEU A 311 7.27 1.10 22.05
CA LEU A 311 7.86 0.49 20.87
C LEU A 311 9.33 0.12 21.09
N ILE A 312 10.18 1.09 21.47
CA ILE A 312 11.62 0.89 21.59
C ILE A 312 12.13 1.30 22.98
N GLY A 313 12.86 0.43 23.67
CA GLY A 313 13.45 0.79 24.97
C GLY A 313 14.53 1.87 24.83
N PHE A 314 15.50 1.66 23.95
CA PHE A 314 16.63 2.58 23.79
C PHE A 314 17.22 2.59 22.38
N ASN A 315 17.41 3.79 21.82
CA ASN A 315 18.16 4.00 20.58
C ASN A 315 19.55 4.55 20.89
N VAL A 316 20.59 4.02 20.24
CA VAL A 316 21.95 4.54 20.37
C VAL A 316 22.74 4.50 19.07
N THR A 317 23.41 5.61 18.77
CA THR A 317 24.42 5.68 17.71
C THR A 317 25.82 5.69 18.35
N ASN A 318 26.73 4.86 17.86
CA ASN A 318 28.09 4.78 18.39
C ASN A 318 29.08 5.48 17.44
N GLY A 319 29.86 6.42 17.97
CA GLY A 319 30.83 7.24 17.22
C GLY A 319 32.29 6.85 17.46
N TYR A 320 32.73 5.66 17.03
CA TYR A 320 34.18 5.39 16.99
C TYR A 320 34.76 5.79 15.63
N ASP A 321 35.61 6.83 15.64
CA ASP A 321 36.53 7.29 14.60
C ASP A 321 36.22 6.91 13.13
N SER A 322 34.94 7.03 12.73
CA SER A 322 34.48 6.78 11.37
C SER A 322 34.15 8.12 10.69
N PRO A 323 34.48 8.28 9.39
CA PRO A 323 34.06 9.45 8.61
C PRO A 323 32.61 9.34 8.10
N ILE A 324 31.92 8.23 8.33
CA ILE A 324 30.55 7.99 7.88
C ILE A 324 29.62 7.90 9.09
N SER A 325 28.53 8.66 9.06
CA SER A 325 27.50 8.68 10.08
C SER A 325 26.80 7.34 10.28
N SER A 326 26.37 7.09 11.51
CA SER A 326 25.47 5.99 11.87
C SER A 326 24.04 6.53 11.96
N VAL A 327 23.06 5.75 11.49
CA VAL A 327 21.67 6.22 11.36
C VAL A 327 20.71 5.23 12.01
N ILE A 328 19.77 5.75 12.80
CA ILE A 328 18.58 5.04 13.25
C ILE A 328 17.37 5.81 12.73
N GLU A 329 16.53 5.15 11.93
CA GLU A 329 15.24 5.69 11.43
C GLU A 329 14.10 4.86 12.02
N VAL A 330 13.17 5.51 12.71
CA VAL A 330 11.93 4.93 13.21
C VAL A 330 10.77 5.68 12.58
N GLU A 331 10.04 5.02 11.68
CA GLU A 331 9.04 5.67 10.84
C GLU A 331 7.74 4.89 10.82
N HIS A 332 6.62 5.60 10.83
CA HIS A 332 5.30 5.02 10.60
C HIS A 332 5.00 3.82 11.52
N CYS A 333 5.34 3.97 12.79
CA CYS A 333 5.12 2.95 13.81
C CYS A 333 4.11 3.41 14.86
N TYR A 334 3.46 2.48 15.54
CA TYR A 334 2.65 2.83 16.70
C TYR A 334 2.75 1.86 17.87
N ALA A 335 2.55 2.36 19.09
CA ALA A 335 2.45 1.56 20.30
C ALA A 335 1.14 1.83 21.05
N THR A 336 0.45 0.79 21.52
CA THR A 336 -0.83 0.97 22.25
C THR A 336 -0.86 0.37 23.65
N GLY A 337 0.12 -0.48 23.98
CA GLY A 337 0.24 -1.05 25.32
C GLY A 337 0.61 -0.02 26.37
N LYS A 338 0.20 -0.27 27.62
CA LYS A 338 0.59 0.57 28.76
C LYS A 338 2.07 0.37 29.07
N VAL A 339 2.81 1.46 29.29
CA VAL A 339 4.22 1.47 29.66
C VAL A 339 4.36 1.81 31.14
N THR A 340 5.06 0.97 31.89
CA THR A 340 5.38 1.18 33.30
C THR A 340 6.90 1.18 33.48
N GLY A 341 7.46 2.29 33.95
CA GLY A 341 8.90 2.46 34.21
C GLY A 341 9.17 3.48 35.33
N HIS A 342 10.41 3.54 35.81
CA HIS A 342 10.82 4.44 36.90
C HIS A 342 11.71 5.60 36.44
N SER A 343 12.58 5.39 35.44
CA SER A 343 13.40 6.43 34.85
C SER A 343 13.58 6.22 33.34
N GLU A 344 13.70 7.31 32.59
CA GLU A 344 13.82 7.29 31.12
C GLU A 344 12.73 6.41 30.47
N THR A 345 11.47 6.75 30.78
CA THR A 345 10.28 6.03 30.31
C THR A 345 9.56 6.89 29.28
N GLY A 346 9.20 6.28 28.15
CA GLY A 346 8.54 6.95 27.04
C GLY A 346 7.37 6.13 26.51
N GLY A 347 6.29 6.79 26.09
CA GLY A 347 5.13 6.12 25.52
C GLY A 347 5.46 5.37 24.21
N LEU A 348 6.36 5.93 23.38
CA LEU A 348 6.89 5.26 22.19
C LEU A 348 8.32 4.77 22.38
N VAL A 349 9.24 5.68 22.70
CA VAL A 349 10.68 5.37 22.86
C VAL A 349 11.16 5.77 24.24
N GLY A 350 11.84 4.89 24.97
CA GLY A 350 12.32 5.17 26.33
C GLY A 350 13.39 6.28 26.39
N ALA A 351 14.44 6.17 25.56
CA ALA A 351 15.40 7.25 25.35
C ALA A 351 16.20 7.10 24.04
N ASN A 352 16.74 8.23 23.56
CA ASN A 352 17.71 8.31 22.49
C ASN A 352 19.07 8.76 23.05
N ASN A 353 20.15 8.14 22.58
CA ASN A 353 21.52 8.60 22.82
C ASN A 353 22.23 8.79 21.49
N GLU A 354 22.23 10.04 21.03
CA GLU A 354 22.90 10.45 19.81
C GLU A 354 24.29 11.01 20.11
N TYR A 355 25.31 10.45 19.46
CA TYR A 355 26.65 11.02 19.52
C TYR A 355 26.79 12.14 18.47
N GLU A 356 26.46 13.37 18.86
CA GLU A 356 26.32 14.55 17.98
C GLU A 356 27.57 14.91 17.16
N GLU A 357 28.77 14.57 17.64
CA GLU A 357 30.05 15.14 17.15
C GLU A 357 30.41 14.83 15.68
N ARG A 358 29.65 13.99 14.94
CA ARG A 358 29.95 13.65 13.53
C ARG A 358 28.72 13.41 12.64
N GLY A 359 27.56 13.99 13.00
CA GLY A 359 26.35 13.88 12.17
C GLY A 359 25.73 12.50 12.14
N ASN A 360 25.88 11.73 13.23
CA ASN A 360 25.00 10.58 13.49
C ASN A 360 23.55 11.07 13.60
N ILE A 361 22.58 10.23 13.28
CA ILE A 361 21.18 10.63 13.24
C ILE A 361 20.34 9.59 13.97
N ILE A 362 19.52 10.03 14.93
CA ILE A 362 18.38 9.25 15.41
C ILE A 362 17.11 10.02 15.06
N GLU A 363 16.35 9.51 14.10
CA GLU A 363 15.10 10.12 13.64
C GLU A 363 13.91 9.23 14.02
N VAL A 364 12.92 9.85 14.67
CA VAL A 364 11.63 9.22 15.00
C VAL A 364 10.53 10.09 14.38
N ALA A 365 9.95 9.62 13.28
CA ALA A 365 9.03 10.41 12.46
C ALA A 365 7.70 9.67 12.24
N GLY A 366 6.60 10.43 12.19
CA GLY A 366 5.25 9.91 11.92
C GLY A 366 4.89 8.69 12.76
N SER A 367 5.31 8.64 14.03
CA SER A 367 5.15 7.47 14.89
C SER A 367 4.45 7.84 16.20
N TYR A 368 3.51 7.00 16.62
CA TYR A 368 2.44 7.36 17.54
C TYR A 368 2.36 6.45 18.75
N TRP A 369 1.87 6.95 19.88
CA TRP A 369 1.58 6.10 21.04
C TRP A 369 0.29 6.49 21.75
N LEU A 370 -0.43 5.48 22.24
CA LEU A 370 -1.77 5.64 22.79
C LEU A 370 -1.74 6.13 24.25
N THR A 371 -2.50 7.18 24.53
CA THR A 371 -2.63 7.79 25.86
C THR A 371 -3.78 7.21 26.69
N ASP A 372 -4.79 6.60 26.06
CA ASP A 372 -5.98 6.02 26.72
C ASP A 372 -5.64 4.94 27.77
N SER A 373 -4.48 4.30 27.65
CA SER A 373 -3.99 3.30 28.60
C SER A 373 -3.60 3.88 29.97
N TYR A 374 -3.67 5.20 30.17
CA TYR A 374 -3.26 5.93 31.37
C TYR A 374 -4.42 6.77 31.94
N THR A 375 -5.19 6.21 32.86
CA THR A 375 -6.42 6.86 33.39
C THR A 375 -6.20 7.81 34.56
N ASP A 376 -5.14 7.62 35.37
CA ASP A 376 -4.99 8.29 36.67
C ASP A 376 -3.53 8.68 37.01
N GLY A 377 -2.68 8.87 36.00
CA GLY A 377 -1.25 9.12 36.21
C GLY A 377 -0.64 10.10 35.23
N GLU A 378 0.61 10.48 35.50
CA GLU A 378 1.42 11.24 34.54
C GLU A 378 1.71 10.36 33.32
N LEU A 379 1.51 10.94 32.14
CA LEU A 379 1.83 10.31 30.88
C LEU A 379 3.35 10.13 30.77
N PRO A 380 3.86 9.00 30.27
CA PRO A 380 5.29 8.82 30.01
C PRO A 380 5.69 9.57 28.72
N ASP A 381 5.38 10.86 28.64
CA ASP A 381 5.75 11.68 27.49
C ASP A 381 7.12 12.32 27.73
N ASN A 382 8.13 11.81 27.01
CA ASN A 382 9.49 12.35 27.01
C ASN A 382 9.80 13.17 25.75
N GLY A 383 8.78 13.48 24.93
CA GLY A 383 8.91 14.20 23.67
C GLY A 383 9.42 13.36 22.49
N ILE A 384 9.53 12.03 22.64
CA ILE A 384 9.93 11.12 21.55
C ILE A 384 8.74 10.29 21.09
N GLY A 385 8.25 10.58 19.88
CA GLY A 385 6.98 10.05 19.36
C GLY A 385 5.80 10.96 19.69
N ILE A 386 4.68 10.74 18.99
CA ILE A 386 3.52 11.62 19.06
C ILE A 386 2.43 10.96 19.93
N PRO A 387 2.05 11.53 21.09
CA PRO A 387 0.93 11.04 21.87
C PRO A 387 -0.39 11.26 21.12
N VAL A 388 -1.26 10.26 21.14
CA VAL A 388 -2.57 10.28 20.49
C VAL A 388 -3.62 9.61 21.37
N GLU A 389 -4.88 9.99 21.16
CA GLU A 389 -6.03 9.26 21.69
C GLU A 389 -6.49 8.17 20.70
N GLU A 390 -7.35 7.25 21.16
CA GLU A 390 -7.90 6.19 20.32
C GLU A 390 -8.65 6.72 19.11
N ALA A 391 -9.30 7.89 19.25
CA ALA A 391 -9.99 8.56 18.17
C ALA A 391 -9.03 8.99 17.05
N ASP A 392 -7.86 9.54 17.41
CA ASP A 392 -6.85 9.97 16.43
C ASP A 392 -6.24 8.76 15.71
N LEU A 393 -5.96 7.65 16.40
CA LEU A 393 -5.49 6.41 15.76
C LEU A 393 -6.51 5.80 14.81
N ARG A 394 -7.78 6.20 14.89
CA ARG A 394 -8.86 5.73 14.00
C ARG A 394 -9.17 6.71 12.87
N ASP A 395 -8.60 7.91 12.93
CA ASP A 395 -8.76 8.94 11.91
C ASP A 395 -7.70 8.76 10.81
N PRO A 396 -8.08 8.48 9.56
CA PRO A 396 -7.13 8.39 8.44
C PRO A 396 -6.30 9.68 8.24
N GLU A 397 -6.81 10.85 8.62
CA GLU A 397 -6.09 12.12 8.49
C GLU A 397 -4.85 12.19 9.39
N THR A 398 -4.84 11.49 10.52
CA THR A 398 -3.66 11.33 11.39
C THR A 398 -2.49 10.67 10.65
N PHE A 399 -2.79 9.84 9.65
CA PHE A 399 -1.81 9.06 8.89
C PHE A 399 -1.64 9.54 7.46
N LYS A 400 -2.07 10.76 7.13
CA LYS A 400 -1.96 11.31 5.76
C LYS A 400 -0.53 11.33 5.19
N ASP A 401 0.47 11.40 6.08
CA ASP A 401 1.88 11.39 5.72
C ASP A 401 2.45 9.97 5.58
N TRP A 402 1.69 8.94 5.99
CA TRP A 402 2.07 7.55 5.78
C TRP A 402 1.81 7.16 4.34
N ASP A 403 2.74 6.39 3.78
CA ASP A 403 2.50 5.73 2.51
C ASP A 403 1.55 4.53 2.71
N LEU A 404 0.25 4.77 2.54
CA LEU A 404 -0.77 3.72 2.62
C LEU A 404 -0.78 2.80 1.37
N THR A 405 0.11 3.03 0.39
CA THR A 405 0.28 2.10 -0.73
C THR A 405 1.22 0.97 -0.38
N GLU A 406 2.17 1.19 0.54
CA GLU A 406 3.15 0.17 0.97
C GLU A 406 3.06 -0.09 2.48
N GLY A 407 2.42 -1.20 2.86
CA GLY A 407 2.51 -1.78 4.21
C GLY A 407 1.26 -1.64 5.07
N TRP A 408 0.49 -0.56 4.95
CA TRP A 408 -0.71 -0.32 5.77
C TRP A 408 -2.01 -0.26 4.94
N TYR A 409 -3.09 -0.77 5.54
CA TYR A 409 -4.45 -0.32 5.27
C TYR A 409 -4.92 0.53 6.43
N GLN A 410 -5.69 1.57 6.12
CA GLN A 410 -6.37 2.39 7.10
C GLN A 410 -7.77 2.70 6.61
N TYR A 411 -8.76 2.48 7.48
CA TYR A 411 -10.16 2.80 7.23
C TYR A 411 -10.69 3.67 8.35
N ASP A 412 -11.62 4.56 8.02
CA ASP A 412 -12.26 5.41 9.00
C ASP A 412 -12.86 4.59 10.16
N GLY A 413 -12.62 5.04 11.39
CA GLY A 413 -13.07 4.37 12.61
C GLY A 413 -12.23 3.13 13.01
N HIS A 414 -11.19 2.78 12.26
CA HIS A 414 -10.34 1.60 12.51
C HIS A 414 -8.88 2.01 12.66
N ARG A 415 -8.10 1.26 13.44
CA ARG A 415 -6.65 1.49 13.54
C ARG A 415 -5.94 0.99 12.27
N PRO A 416 -4.76 1.55 11.92
CA PRO A 416 -3.99 1.03 10.80
C PRO A 416 -3.61 -0.42 11.06
N PHE A 417 -3.79 -1.26 10.04
CA PHE A 417 -3.36 -2.66 10.08
C PHE A 417 -2.59 -3.03 8.82
N LEU A 418 -1.73 -4.03 8.93
CA LEU A 418 -0.80 -4.34 7.86
C LEU A 418 -1.51 -4.98 6.68
N GLN A 419 -1.13 -4.61 5.46
CA GLN A 419 -1.77 -5.12 4.25
C GLN A 419 -1.66 -6.64 4.15
N TRP A 420 -0.48 -7.22 4.45
CA TRP A 420 -0.28 -8.67 4.42
C TRP A 420 -1.02 -9.40 5.55
N GLN A 421 -1.31 -8.71 6.67
CA GLN A 421 -2.04 -9.29 7.79
C GLN A 421 -3.50 -9.54 7.42
N ASN A 422 -4.09 -8.67 6.61
CA ASN A 422 -5.44 -8.84 6.09
C ASN A 422 -5.59 -8.23 4.68
N PRO A 423 -5.15 -8.95 3.62
CA PRO A 423 -5.14 -8.44 2.25
C PRO A 423 -6.52 -8.08 1.71
N LEU A 424 -6.59 -7.02 0.89
CA LEU A 424 -7.81 -6.62 0.19
C LEU A 424 -8.08 -7.55 -1.00
N ILE A 425 -9.17 -8.32 -0.94
CA ILE A 425 -9.58 -9.27 -2.00
C ILE A 425 -10.41 -8.56 -3.07
N SER A 426 -11.38 -7.75 -2.67
CA SER A 426 -12.23 -7.02 -3.59
C SER A 426 -12.61 -5.64 -3.05
N TRP A 427 -12.91 -4.74 -3.97
CA TRP A 427 -13.49 -3.43 -3.68
C TRP A 427 -14.42 -3.03 -4.82
N ALA A 428 -15.38 -2.16 -4.54
CA ALA A 428 -16.28 -1.62 -5.56
C ALA A 428 -16.66 -0.18 -5.19
N ALA A 429 -16.52 0.73 -6.14
CA ALA A 429 -17.11 2.04 -6.08
C ALA A 429 -18.47 2.02 -6.81
N SER A 430 -19.49 2.63 -6.21
CA SER A 430 -20.82 2.72 -6.82
C SER A 430 -21.42 4.08 -6.56
N ILE A 431 -22.19 4.59 -7.50
CA ILE A 431 -22.94 5.85 -7.36
C ILE A 431 -24.44 5.53 -7.27
N ALA A 432 -25.14 6.17 -6.34
CA ALA A 432 -26.56 5.89 -6.11
C ALA A 432 -27.45 6.27 -7.32
N ASN A 433 -27.07 7.32 -8.03
CA ASN A 433 -27.70 7.80 -9.25
C ASN A 433 -26.65 8.51 -10.11
N ASP A 434 -26.53 8.10 -11.38
CA ASP A 434 -25.60 8.63 -12.39
C ASP A 434 -26.29 9.58 -13.40
N GLN A 435 -27.61 9.74 -13.31
CA GLN A 435 -28.40 10.68 -14.13
C GLN A 435 -29.05 11.73 -13.20
N LEU A 436 -28.51 12.95 -13.20
CA LEU A 436 -28.91 14.02 -12.29
C LEU A 436 -29.48 15.22 -13.03
N ASN A 437 -30.37 15.98 -12.38
CA ASN A 437 -30.67 17.34 -12.82
C ASN A 437 -29.69 18.31 -12.17
N LEU A 438 -29.54 19.50 -12.76
CA LEU A 438 -28.82 20.59 -12.14
C LEU A 438 -29.40 20.94 -10.76
N ASP A 439 -28.51 21.19 -9.80
CA ASP A 439 -28.77 21.38 -8.37
C ASP A 439 -29.14 20.09 -7.59
N ASP A 440 -29.24 18.93 -8.24
CA ASP A 440 -29.36 17.64 -7.53
C ASP A 440 -28.02 17.23 -6.90
N LYS A 441 -28.13 16.30 -5.94
CA LYS A 441 -27.02 15.63 -5.27
C LYS A 441 -27.17 14.12 -5.35
N THR A 442 -26.04 13.42 -5.35
CA THR A 442 -25.97 11.96 -5.22
C THR A 442 -24.81 11.58 -4.33
N HIS A 443 -24.60 10.29 -4.11
CA HIS A 443 -23.57 9.79 -3.22
C HIS A 443 -22.83 8.62 -3.84
N ILE A 444 -21.51 8.64 -3.72
CA ILE A 444 -20.64 7.51 -4.02
C ILE A 444 -20.48 6.68 -2.75
N THR A 445 -20.49 5.36 -2.88
CA THR A 445 -20.17 4.43 -1.80
C THR A 445 -19.06 3.50 -2.27
N VAL A 446 -18.04 3.38 -1.43
CA VAL A 446 -16.89 2.48 -1.64
C VAL A 446 -16.93 1.38 -0.59
N ASN A 447 -17.09 0.14 -1.04
CA ASN A 447 -17.12 -1.04 -0.16
C ASN A 447 -15.92 -1.93 -0.44
N THR A 448 -15.36 -2.54 0.61
CA THR A 448 -14.23 -3.47 0.53
C THR A 448 -14.55 -4.83 1.13
N GLU A 449 -13.80 -5.85 0.71
CA GLU A 449 -13.80 -7.19 1.32
C GLU A 449 -12.36 -7.70 1.46
N HIS A 450 -12.02 -8.14 2.66
CA HIS A 450 -10.69 -8.62 3.03
C HIS A 450 -10.64 -10.13 3.26
N GLN A 451 -9.43 -10.69 3.34
CA GLN A 451 -9.20 -12.12 3.45
C GLN A 451 -9.80 -12.78 4.68
N ASN A 452 -9.86 -12.09 5.81
CA ASN A 452 -10.52 -12.60 7.02
C ASN A 452 -12.06 -12.48 7.00
N GLY A 453 -12.64 -11.96 5.92
CA GLY A 453 -14.07 -11.72 5.77
C GLY A 453 -14.54 -10.35 6.23
N ASP A 454 -13.63 -9.49 6.73
CA ASP A 454 -13.98 -8.13 7.10
C ASP A 454 -14.43 -7.32 5.88
N ARG A 455 -15.40 -6.43 6.12
CA ARG A 455 -15.91 -5.49 5.13
C ARG A 455 -15.89 -4.10 5.71
N TYR A 456 -15.21 -3.20 5.02
CA TYR A 456 -15.11 -1.80 5.44
C TYR A 456 -15.83 -0.91 4.44
N ASN A 457 -16.50 0.11 4.97
CA ASN A 457 -16.93 1.24 4.16
C ASN A 457 -15.72 2.18 4.03
N ALA A 458 -15.20 2.30 2.83
CA ALA A 458 -14.02 3.09 2.54
C ALA A 458 -14.37 4.44 1.88
N THR A 459 -15.64 4.87 1.95
CA THR A 459 -16.11 6.07 1.24
C THR A 459 -15.36 7.33 1.72
N THR A 460 -15.15 7.49 3.02
CA THR A 460 -14.40 8.63 3.58
C THR A 460 -12.89 8.48 3.43
N THR A 461 -12.40 7.25 3.23
CA THR A 461 -10.98 6.94 3.03
C THR A 461 -10.56 7.10 1.56
N ALA A 462 -11.48 6.91 0.62
CA ALA A 462 -11.20 6.98 -0.80
C ALA A 462 -10.90 8.42 -1.25
N ARG A 463 -10.10 8.54 -2.32
CA ARG A 463 -9.80 9.82 -2.98
C ARG A 463 -10.65 9.96 -4.22
N TYR A 464 -11.22 11.16 -4.40
CA TYR A 464 -12.07 11.50 -5.52
C TYR A 464 -11.43 12.60 -6.35
N SER A 465 -11.32 12.38 -7.67
CA SER A 465 -10.91 13.41 -8.61
C SER A 465 -11.84 13.40 -9.82
N VAL A 466 -12.37 14.56 -10.17
CA VAL A 466 -13.11 14.77 -11.42
C VAL A 466 -12.11 14.96 -12.56
N ASP A 467 -12.42 14.42 -13.74
CA ASP A 467 -11.59 14.59 -14.94
C ASP A 467 -11.24 16.07 -15.15
N PRO A 468 -9.94 16.43 -15.28
CA PRO A 468 -9.52 17.81 -15.49
C PRO A 468 -9.97 18.41 -16.82
N ASP A 469 -10.38 17.60 -17.79
CA ASP A 469 -10.96 18.08 -19.06
C ASP A 469 -12.41 18.58 -18.88
N ASP A 470 -13.11 18.14 -17.82
CA ASP A 470 -14.49 18.56 -17.46
C ASP A 470 -14.61 19.03 -15.98
N PRO A 471 -13.74 19.95 -15.49
CA PRO A 471 -13.49 20.14 -14.06
C PRO A 471 -14.63 20.83 -13.29
N GLU A 472 -15.70 21.24 -13.98
CA GLU A 472 -16.78 22.07 -13.43
C GLU A 472 -18.19 21.50 -13.61
N ILE A 473 -18.34 20.23 -14.03
CA ILE A 473 -19.68 19.61 -14.14
C ILE A 473 -20.21 19.18 -12.77
N VAL A 474 -19.35 18.55 -11.95
CA VAL A 474 -19.66 18.10 -10.60
C VAL A 474 -18.54 18.44 -9.61
N ARG A 475 -18.87 18.42 -8.31
CA ARG A 475 -17.90 18.45 -7.21
C ARG A 475 -18.15 17.26 -6.31
N VAL A 476 -17.07 16.63 -5.87
CA VAL A 476 -17.12 15.52 -4.91
C VAL A 476 -16.44 15.96 -3.62
N ASP A 477 -17.15 15.83 -2.50
CA ASP A 477 -16.57 16.08 -1.18
C ASP A 477 -15.85 14.83 -0.63
N PRO A 478 -15.04 14.96 0.45
CA PRO A 478 -14.36 13.81 1.05
C PRO A 478 -15.29 12.72 1.60
N ASN A 479 -16.57 13.02 1.82
CA ASN A 479 -17.56 12.04 2.27
C ASN A 479 -18.18 11.27 1.10
N GLY A 480 -17.79 11.54 -0.15
CA GLY A 480 -18.38 10.94 -1.34
C GLY A 480 -19.69 11.58 -1.78
N GLU A 481 -20.11 12.73 -1.22
CA GLU A 481 -21.24 13.49 -1.73
C GLU A 481 -20.86 14.16 -3.05
N VAL A 482 -21.64 13.90 -4.09
CA VAL A 482 -21.48 14.50 -5.41
C VAL A 482 -22.56 15.57 -5.59
N SER A 483 -22.14 16.82 -5.78
CA SER A 483 -23.01 17.95 -6.08
C SER A 483 -22.84 18.41 -7.52
N THR A 484 -23.96 18.61 -8.23
CA THR A 484 -23.94 19.13 -9.59
C THR A 484 -23.62 20.63 -9.63
N VAL A 485 -22.93 21.08 -10.68
CA VAL A 485 -22.52 22.47 -10.85
C VAL A 485 -22.98 23.03 -12.20
N LYS A 486 -22.78 22.26 -13.29
CA LYS A 486 -23.18 22.58 -14.67
C LYS A 486 -23.78 21.35 -15.37
N GLY A 487 -24.55 21.56 -16.43
CA GLY A 487 -25.02 20.49 -17.30
C GLY A 487 -23.90 19.94 -18.17
N GLY A 488 -23.89 18.63 -18.39
CA GLY A 488 -22.87 17.95 -19.18
C GLY A 488 -22.60 16.53 -18.70
N LYS A 489 -21.47 15.97 -19.13
CA LYS A 489 -20.97 14.68 -18.65
C LYS A 489 -19.70 14.91 -17.84
N ALA A 490 -19.52 14.11 -16.81
CA ALA A 490 -18.28 14.10 -16.05
C ALA A 490 -17.86 12.65 -15.78
N THR A 491 -16.57 12.42 -15.65
CA THR A 491 -16.03 11.16 -15.16
C THR A 491 -15.33 11.42 -13.82
N ILE A 492 -15.71 10.67 -12.80
CA ILE A 492 -15.13 10.73 -11.46
C ILE A 492 -14.21 9.53 -11.31
N THR A 493 -12.92 9.78 -11.12
CA THR A 493 -11.97 8.74 -10.70
C THR A 493 -12.05 8.60 -9.19
N VAL A 494 -12.40 7.39 -8.73
CA VAL A 494 -12.35 6.97 -7.34
C VAL A 494 -11.09 6.15 -7.15
N SER A 495 -10.24 6.51 -6.20
CA SER A 495 -9.01 5.79 -5.91
C SER A 495 -8.97 5.36 -4.45
N LEU A 496 -8.59 4.12 -4.20
CA LEU A 496 -8.44 3.55 -2.87
C LEU A 496 -7.11 2.79 -2.82
N PHE A 497 -6.20 3.26 -1.97
CA PHE A 497 -4.80 2.79 -1.91
C PHE A 497 -4.11 2.85 -3.29
N ASP A 498 -3.69 1.71 -3.83
CA ASP A 498 -3.06 1.52 -5.14
C ASP A 498 -4.07 1.24 -6.27
N LYS A 499 -5.37 1.21 -5.98
CA LYS A 499 -6.44 0.88 -6.93
C LYS A 499 -7.23 2.11 -7.34
N SER A 500 -7.78 2.07 -8.55
CA SER A 500 -8.71 3.11 -9.04
C SER A 500 -9.78 2.54 -9.98
N GLU A 501 -10.92 3.22 -10.00
CA GLU A 501 -12.08 2.94 -10.85
C GLU A 501 -12.71 4.29 -11.26
N THR A 502 -13.39 4.31 -12.40
CA THR A 502 -14.07 5.52 -12.91
C THR A 502 -15.58 5.35 -12.88
N LEU A 503 -16.29 6.40 -12.49
CA LEU A 503 -17.75 6.49 -12.51
C LEU A 503 -18.15 7.64 -13.42
N ASP A 504 -18.97 7.35 -14.43
CA ASP A 504 -19.51 8.37 -15.33
C ASP A 504 -20.80 8.95 -14.77
N ILE A 505 -20.99 10.26 -14.92
CA ILE A 505 -22.18 10.98 -14.50
C ILE A 505 -22.67 11.90 -15.60
N VAL A 506 -24.00 12.02 -15.72
CA VAL A 506 -24.67 12.93 -16.64
C VAL A 506 -25.53 13.90 -15.84
N VAL A 507 -25.38 15.19 -16.13
CA VAL A 507 -26.13 16.27 -15.50
C VAL A 507 -26.96 16.98 -16.56
N ASP A 508 -28.29 16.95 -16.40
CA ASP A 508 -29.28 17.65 -17.20
C ASP A 508 -29.44 19.10 -16.69
N SER A 509 -29.10 20.11 -17.49
CA SER A 509 -29.33 21.52 -17.14
C SER A 509 -30.76 22.02 -17.39
N GLY A 510 -31.64 21.14 -17.84
CA GLY A 510 -32.99 21.42 -18.30
C GLY A 510 -33.00 21.95 -19.73
N ASN A 511 -34.14 22.53 -20.14
CA ASN A 511 -34.24 23.09 -21.48
C ASN A 511 -33.20 24.21 -21.71
N PRO A 512 -32.42 24.16 -22.81
CA PRO A 512 -31.47 25.21 -23.17
C PRO A 512 -32.13 26.58 -23.27
N GLU A 513 -31.38 27.64 -22.95
CA GLU A 513 -31.76 28.99 -23.33
C GLU A 513 -31.77 29.14 -24.86
N PRO A 514 -32.69 29.96 -25.42
CA PRO A 514 -32.73 30.17 -26.86
C PRO A 514 -31.44 30.82 -27.38
N PRO A 515 -30.93 30.44 -28.57
CA PRO A 515 -29.81 31.13 -29.19
C PRO A 515 -30.23 32.54 -29.62
N THR A 516 -29.25 33.42 -29.85
CA THR A 516 -29.46 34.76 -30.40
C THR A 516 -29.23 34.75 -31.91
N ILE A 517 -30.05 35.48 -32.67
CA ILE A 517 -29.86 35.69 -34.11
C ILE A 517 -29.58 37.17 -34.36
N THR A 518 -28.41 37.47 -34.92
CA THR A 518 -27.98 38.81 -35.31
C THR A 518 -27.85 38.92 -36.82
N LEU A 519 -28.27 40.06 -37.36
CA LEU A 519 -28.30 40.35 -38.80
C LEU A 519 -27.40 41.54 -39.10
N HIS A 520 -26.58 41.43 -40.14
CA HIS A 520 -25.75 42.54 -40.61
C HIS A 520 -25.78 42.67 -42.15
N PRO A 521 -26.33 43.77 -42.69
CA PRO A 521 -27.07 44.83 -42.00
C PRO A 521 -28.47 44.36 -41.53
N ASP A 522 -28.97 44.95 -40.44
CA ASP A 522 -30.33 44.69 -39.93
C ASP A 522 -31.36 45.61 -40.61
N GLY A 523 -32.58 45.13 -40.79
CA GLY A 523 -33.65 45.85 -41.50
C GLY A 523 -33.64 45.68 -43.03
N TRP A 524 -34.38 46.54 -43.73
CA TRP A 524 -34.42 46.53 -45.20
C TRP A 524 -33.08 47.02 -45.77
N THR A 525 -32.49 46.23 -46.66
CA THR A 525 -31.21 46.55 -47.29
C THR A 525 -31.22 46.26 -48.78
N ASN A 526 -30.41 46.99 -49.55
CA ASN A 526 -30.11 46.69 -50.95
C ASN A 526 -28.80 45.91 -51.12
N ALA A 527 -28.22 45.39 -50.04
CA ALA A 527 -26.96 44.65 -50.07
C ALA A 527 -27.02 43.37 -50.92
N ALA A 528 -25.86 42.96 -51.44
CA ALA A 528 -25.72 41.70 -52.18
C ALA A 528 -25.96 40.47 -51.30
N LYS A 529 -25.76 40.61 -49.99
CA LYS A 529 -26.03 39.58 -48.97
C LYS A 529 -26.36 40.23 -47.63
N VAL A 530 -27.05 39.49 -46.77
CA VAL A 530 -27.13 39.77 -45.33
C VAL A 530 -26.42 38.62 -44.60
N GLU A 531 -25.48 38.97 -43.74
CA GLU A 531 -24.80 38.02 -42.88
C GLU A 531 -25.67 37.76 -41.64
N VAL A 532 -25.87 36.48 -41.34
CA VAL A 532 -26.61 36.01 -40.18
C VAL A 532 -25.63 35.31 -39.25
N ALA A 533 -25.56 35.75 -38.00
CA ALA A 533 -24.80 35.07 -36.97
C ALA A 533 -25.76 34.55 -35.88
N ILE A 534 -25.70 33.25 -35.63
CA ILE A 534 -26.48 32.55 -34.61
C ILE A 534 -25.54 32.15 -33.50
N ASP A 535 -25.78 32.64 -32.30
CA ASP A 535 -24.85 32.51 -31.18
C ASP A 535 -25.56 32.15 -29.87
N HIS A 536 -24.98 31.21 -29.14
CA HIS A 536 -25.40 30.81 -27.80
C HIS A 536 -24.31 31.08 -26.75
N SER A 537 -23.19 31.71 -27.13
CA SER A 537 -22.03 31.92 -26.25
C SER A 537 -22.31 32.81 -25.03
N ALA A 538 -23.36 33.63 -25.09
CA ALA A 538 -23.79 34.54 -24.01
C ALA A 538 -24.92 33.97 -23.14
N ALA A 539 -25.32 32.71 -23.34
CA ALA A 539 -26.35 32.04 -22.55
C ALA A 539 -25.86 31.67 -21.13
N ASN A 540 -26.77 31.19 -20.29
CA ASN A 540 -26.48 30.75 -18.92
C ASN A 540 -25.20 29.88 -18.87
N PRO A 541 -24.14 30.31 -18.15
CA PRO A 541 -22.85 29.62 -18.12
C PRO A 541 -22.90 28.23 -17.45
N ARG A 542 -24.04 27.85 -16.87
CA ARG A 542 -24.30 26.52 -16.32
C ARG A 542 -24.83 25.51 -17.35
N GLN A 543 -25.17 25.93 -18.57
CA GLN A 543 -25.65 25.07 -19.68
C GLN A 543 -24.51 24.75 -20.66
N THR A 544 -23.51 24.01 -20.18
CA THR A 544 -22.34 23.59 -20.98
C THR A 544 -22.60 22.34 -21.84
N ASP A 545 -23.77 21.75 -21.69
CA ASP A 545 -24.31 20.60 -22.43
C ASP A 545 -24.89 20.98 -23.80
N VAL A 546 -24.81 22.24 -24.23
CA VAL A 546 -25.35 22.70 -25.52
C VAL A 546 -24.31 22.66 -26.63
N HIS A 547 -24.25 21.54 -27.35
CA HIS A 547 -23.35 21.37 -28.50
C HIS A 547 -24.03 21.43 -29.87
N THR A 548 -25.36 21.59 -29.91
CA THR A 548 -26.11 21.61 -31.18
C THR A 548 -27.04 22.82 -31.27
N ILE A 549 -26.97 23.56 -32.38
CA ILE A 549 -27.97 24.56 -32.77
C ILE A 549 -28.64 24.08 -34.05
N ARG A 550 -29.95 23.90 -33.97
CA ARG A 550 -30.82 23.57 -35.09
C ARG A 550 -31.19 24.86 -35.79
N VAL A 551 -31.08 24.90 -37.12
CA VAL A 551 -31.35 26.10 -37.93
C VAL A 551 -32.30 25.78 -39.07
N LYS A 552 -33.25 26.68 -39.33
CA LYS A 552 -34.16 26.62 -40.47
C LYS A 552 -34.13 27.93 -41.25
N VAL A 553 -33.94 27.86 -42.57
CA VAL A 553 -33.83 29.03 -43.46
C VAL A 553 -34.96 28.98 -44.50
N GLY A 554 -35.90 29.94 -44.41
CA GLY A 554 -37.11 29.96 -45.23
C GLY A 554 -37.98 28.72 -44.98
N ASP A 555 -38.45 28.10 -46.06
CA ASP A 555 -39.29 26.90 -46.02
C ASP A 555 -38.48 25.59 -46.08
N LYS A 556 -37.14 25.65 -45.94
CA LYS A 556 -36.26 24.46 -45.92
C LYS A 556 -36.46 23.64 -44.65
N GLU A 557 -35.99 22.40 -44.64
CA GLU A 557 -35.95 21.55 -43.44
C GLU A 557 -34.97 22.07 -42.38
N TRP A 558 -35.14 21.62 -41.13
CA TRP A 558 -34.19 21.89 -40.05
C TRP A 558 -32.84 21.22 -40.31
N GLU A 559 -31.77 21.95 -40.07
CA GLU A 559 -30.39 21.47 -40.13
C GLU A 559 -29.75 21.59 -38.75
N ASP A 560 -29.24 20.48 -38.22
CA ASP A 560 -28.51 20.47 -36.95
C ASP A 560 -27.05 20.83 -37.21
N ARG A 561 -26.56 21.85 -36.50
CA ARG A 561 -25.20 22.37 -36.67
C ARG A 561 -24.47 22.32 -35.33
N ALA A 562 -23.24 21.82 -35.35
CA ALA A 562 -22.38 21.79 -34.18
C ALA A 562 -22.08 23.22 -33.70
N PHE A 563 -22.13 23.43 -32.39
CA PHE A 563 -21.83 24.68 -31.73
C PHE A 563 -20.74 24.46 -30.69
N ASN A 564 -19.56 25.06 -30.92
CA ASN A 564 -18.39 24.95 -30.05
C ASN A 564 -18.03 26.32 -29.46
N GLY A 565 -19.04 27.11 -29.05
CA GLY A 565 -18.84 28.47 -28.53
C GLY A 565 -18.57 29.55 -29.59
N THR A 566 -18.50 29.19 -30.87
CA THR A 566 -18.34 30.15 -31.98
C THR A 566 -19.66 30.36 -32.71
N PRO A 567 -20.07 31.61 -33.00
CA PRO A 567 -21.29 31.88 -33.74
C PRO A 567 -21.34 31.14 -35.08
N ILE A 568 -22.45 30.46 -35.33
CA ILE A 568 -22.74 29.86 -36.64
C ILE A 568 -23.06 30.97 -37.62
N ARG A 569 -22.33 31.02 -38.74
CA ARG A 569 -22.50 32.05 -39.77
C ARG A 569 -23.19 31.50 -41.01
N LEU A 570 -24.13 32.28 -41.53
CA LEU A 570 -24.90 31.99 -42.74
C LEU A 570 -25.01 33.27 -43.57
N GLU A 571 -25.21 33.11 -44.87
CA GLU A 571 -25.46 34.23 -45.77
C GLU A 571 -26.81 34.05 -46.47
N VAL A 572 -27.59 35.11 -46.52
CA VAL A 572 -28.84 35.16 -47.28
C VAL A 572 -28.67 36.15 -48.43
N THR A 573 -28.90 35.69 -49.65
CA THR A 573 -28.74 36.48 -50.89
C THR A 573 -30.03 36.66 -51.67
N GLU A 574 -31.09 35.93 -51.31
CA GLU A 574 -32.40 35.98 -51.96
C GLU A 574 -33.09 37.32 -51.70
N GLU A 575 -33.70 37.90 -52.74
CA GLU A 575 -34.48 39.12 -52.63
C GLU A 575 -35.85 38.83 -52.00
N GLY A 576 -36.36 39.74 -51.18
CA GLY A 576 -37.59 39.59 -50.43
C GLY A 576 -37.34 39.35 -48.94
N GLN A 577 -38.29 38.66 -48.29
CA GLN A 577 -38.25 38.37 -46.86
C GLN A 577 -37.94 36.89 -46.63
N THR A 578 -36.82 36.60 -45.99
CA THR A 578 -36.43 35.23 -45.62
C THR A 578 -36.46 35.08 -44.10
N LYS A 579 -37.25 34.13 -43.59
CA LYS A 579 -37.28 33.80 -42.16
C LYS A 579 -36.09 32.92 -41.79
N ILE A 580 -35.42 33.25 -40.70
CA ILE A 580 -34.38 32.44 -40.07
C ILE A 580 -34.92 32.02 -38.71
N GLN A 581 -35.01 30.73 -38.47
CA GLN A 581 -35.39 30.16 -37.19
C GLN A 581 -34.21 29.39 -36.60
N ALA A 582 -33.99 29.50 -35.29
CA ALA A 582 -32.95 28.76 -34.60
C ALA A 582 -33.45 28.22 -33.26
N GLN A 583 -32.89 27.07 -32.85
CA GLN A 583 -33.21 26.39 -31.60
C GLN A 583 -31.95 25.68 -31.09
N ALA A 584 -31.49 26.03 -29.90
CA ALA A 584 -30.45 25.29 -29.18
C ALA A 584 -31.00 23.94 -28.67
N MET A 585 -30.16 22.92 -28.70
CA MET A 585 -30.42 21.57 -28.22
C MET A 585 -29.20 21.08 -27.42
N ASP A 586 -29.46 20.51 -26.24
CA ASP A 586 -28.40 19.92 -25.40
C ASP A 586 -28.04 18.48 -25.83
N ASP A 587 -27.03 17.91 -25.17
CA ASP A 587 -26.47 16.59 -25.46
C ASP A 587 -27.42 15.43 -25.18
N ILE A 588 -28.47 15.65 -24.39
CA ILE A 588 -29.50 14.66 -24.03
C ILE A 588 -30.82 14.89 -24.78
N GLY A 589 -30.90 15.97 -25.58
CA GLY A 589 -31.94 16.24 -26.54
C GLY A 589 -33.03 17.23 -26.09
N ASN A 590 -32.90 17.87 -24.94
CA ASN A 590 -33.78 18.98 -24.56
C ASN A 590 -33.58 20.16 -25.51
N LYS A 591 -34.64 20.94 -25.72
CA LYS A 591 -34.68 21.98 -26.75
C LYS A 591 -35.17 23.29 -26.18
N SER A 592 -34.46 24.36 -26.52
CA SER A 592 -34.90 25.73 -26.26
C SER A 592 -36.19 26.09 -27.01
N THR A 593 -36.79 27.22 -26.66
CA THR A 593 -37.82 27.84 -27.52
C THR A 593 -37.23 28.32 -28.84
N ILE A 594 -38.00 28.25 -29.93
CA ILE A 594 -37.54 28.72 -31.25
C ILE A 594 -37.45 30.25 -31.26
N VAL A 595 -36.33 30.78 -31.72
CA VAL A 595 -36.15 32.20 -32.05
C VAL A 595 -36.29 32.42 -33.56
N GLU A 596 -36.87 33.54 -33.97
CA GLU A 596 -37.07 33.89 -35.37
C GLU A 596 -36.61 35.32 -35.67
N ARG A 597 -35.90 35.50 -36.79
CA ARG A 597 -35.61 36.80 -37.40
C ARG A 597 -35.90 36.77 -38.89
N THR A 598 -36.25 37.92 -39.46
CA THR A 598 -36.52 38.04 -40.89
C THR A 598 -35.45 38.89 -41.56
N VAL A 599 -34.71 38.30 -42.49
CA VAL A 599 -33.83 39.00 -43.41
C VAL A 599 -34.67 39.69 -44.48
N LYS A 600 -34.40 40.96 -44.77
CA LYS A 600 -35.18 41.78 -45.71
C LYS A 600 -34.29 42.43 -46.76
N ILE A 601 -34.26 41.88 -47.97
CA ILE A 601 -33.44 42.39 -49.08
C ILE A 601 -34.35 42.97 -50.16
N SER A 602 -34.12 44.20 -50.59
CA SER A 602 -34.81 44.88 -51.70
C SER A 602 -33.79 45.55 -52.61
N ARG A 603 -33.57 45.00 -53.80
CA ARG A 603 -32.62 45.53 -54.80
C ARG A 603 -33.35 46.24 -55.92
N SER A 604 -34.56 45.80 -56.19
CA SER A 604 -35.58 46.60 -56.85
C SER A 604 -36.02 47.69 -55.88
N GLY A 605 -35.85 48.96 -56.26
CA GLY A 605 -36.11 50.10 -55.37
C GLY A 605 -37.51 50.04 -54.76
N LEU A 606 -37.61 50.35 -53.46
CA LEU A 606 -38.88 50.50 -52.73
C LEU A 606 -39.89 51.28 -53.60
N LYS A 607 -40.89 50.58 -54.15
CA LYS A 607 -42.14 51.24 -54.52
C LYS A 607 -42.82 51.58 -53.20
N LEU A 608 -42.54 52.78 -52.72
CA LEU A 608 -43.29 53.41 -51.64
C LEU A 608 -44.67 53.72 -52.23
N ASP A 609 -45.63 52.81 -52.11
CA ASP A 609 -47.04 53.15 -52.31
C ASP A 609 -47.45 54.02 -51.11
N VAL A 610 -47.21 55.33 -51.26
CA VAL A 610 -47.78 56.34 -50.37
C VAL A 610 -49.21 56.55 -50.82
N ASP A 611 -50.16 55.96 -50.10
CA ASP A 611 -51.57 56.34 -50.18
C ASP A 611 -51.71 57.78 -49.66
N LEU A 612 -51.65 58.75 -50.58
CA LEU A 612 -52.05 60.13 -50.34
C LEU A 612 -53.59 60.19 -50.26
N TYR A 613 -54.14 60.10 -49.06
CA TYR A 613 -55.50 60.58 -48.80
C TYR A 613 -55.48 62.11 -48.72
N PHE A 614 -56.07 62.75 -49.72
CA PHE A 614 -56.46 64.16 -49.66
C PHE A 614 -57.60 64.35 -48.66
N THR A 615 -57.49 65.34 -47.78
CA THR A 615 -58.64 66.07 -47.26
C THR A 615 -58.32 67.56 -47.21
N ASP A 616 -59.01 68.34 -48.05
CA ASP A 616 -59.21 69.78 -47.91
C ASP A 616 -60.19 70.05 -46.76
N ASN A 617 -59.86 70.97 -45.85
CA ASN A 617 -60.64 72.18 -45.57
C ASN A 617 -60.16 72.92 -44.31
N ASP A 618 -59.67 74.14 -44.56
CA ASP A 618 -60.07 75.41 -43.95
C ASP A 618 -60.01 75.69 -42.43
N THR A 619 -59.48 76.90 -42.16
CA THR A 619 -59.63 77.83 -41.02
C THR A 619 -58.55 77.84 -39.90
N LEU A 620 -57.60 78.77 -40.06
CA LEU A 620 -57.00 79.59 -38.98
C LEU A 620 -58.03 80.64 -38.47
N PRO A 621 -57.80 81.45 -37.39
CA PRO A 621 -56.59 81.65 -36.56
C PRO A 621 -56.84 81.76 -35.03
N LEU A 622 -55.77 81.83 -34.22
CA LEU A 622 -55.53 82.97 -33.30
C LEU A 622 -54.17 82.93 -32.60
N LEU A 623 -53.43 84.03 -32.82
CA LEU A 623 -52.22 84.48 -32.14
C LEU A 623 -52.46 84.94 -30.70
N ARG A 624 -51.42 84.84 -29.87
CA ARG A 624 -50.88 85.90 -28.97
C ARG A 624 -49.42 85.53 -28.65
N SER A 625 -48.41 86.17 -29.27
CA SER A 625 -47.73 87.44 -28.84
C SER A 625 -47.00 87.26 -27.49
N ILE A 626 -45.69 87.50 -27.30
CA ILE A 626 -44.82 88.62 -27.70
C ILE A 626 -43.32 88.17 -27.63
N ASN A 627 -42.51 88.76 -28.52
CA ASN A 627 -41.05 88.68 -28.75
C ASN A 627 -40.32 89.76 -27.88
N PRO A 628 -39.06 90.20 -28.11
CA PRO A 628 -37.72 89.57 -28.27
C PRO A 628 -36.64 90.24 -27.38
N GLU A 629 -35.37 89.77 -27.45
CA GLU A 629 -34.16 90.54 -27.85
C GLU A 629 -32.86 89.85 -27.34
N PHE A 630 -32.04 89.29 -28.24
CA PHE A 630 -30.86 89.88 -28.92
C PHE A 630 -29.65 90.04 -27.97
N MET A 631 -28.62 89.18 -28.08
CA MET A 631 -27.47 89.18 -29.01
C MET A 631 -26.23 89.91 -28.48
N GLU A 632 -25.07 89.33 -28.81
CA GLU A 632 -23.67 89.77 -28.61
C GLU A 632 -22.97 89.27 -27.34
N SER A 633 -22.09 88.28 -27.45
CA SER A 633 -20.69 88.34 -27.95
C SER A 633 -19.72 88.98 -26.94
N GLN A 634 -18.81 88.18 -26.38
CA GLN A 634 -17.37 88.41 -26.51
C GLN A 634 -16.56 87.25 -25.92
N LYS A 635 -15.41 87.03 -26.58
CA LYS A 635 -14.40 86.00 -26.39
C LYS A 635 -13.47 86.30 -25.21
N LEU A 636 -12.60 85.32 -24.95
CA LEU A 636 -11.34 85.27 -24.16
C LEU A 636 -11.52 84.59 -22.79
N SER A 637 -10.72 83.60 -22.39
CA SER A 637 -9.39 83.17 -22.83
C SER A 637 -9.10 81.70 -22.42
N ARG A 638 -7.97 81.21 -22.91
CA ARG A 638 -7.53 79.81 -23.04
C ARG A 638 -6.92 79.19 -21.79
N SER A 639 -6.90 77.85 -21.83
CA SER A 639 -5.83 76.92 -21.39
C SER A 639 -5.79 76.58 -19.88
N ARG A 640 -5.48 75.36 -19.42
CA ARG A 640 -4.79 74.20 -20.02
C ARG A 640 -5.41 72.87 -19.57
N SER A 641 -5.14 71.87 -20.39
CA SER A 641 -5.15 70.43 -20.19
C SER A 641 -4.36 69.96 -18.95
N LEU A 642 -4.75 68.83 -18.35
CA LEU A 642 -3.98 67.58 -18.43
C LEU A 642 -4.79 66.37 -17.89
N CYS A 643 -4.83 65.34 -18.73
CA CYS A 643 -5.14 63.93 -18.44
C CYS A 643 -4.04 63.34 -17.51
N PRO A 644 -4.15 62.12 -16.90
CA PRO A 644 -4.41 60.89 -17.66
C PRO A 644 -5.27 59.79 -16.99
N ARG A 645 -5.79 58.93 -17.90
CA ARG A 645 -6.04 57.47 -17.81
C ARG A 645 -5.03 56.73 -16.91
N GLU A 646 -5.54 55.94 -15.94
CA GLU A 646 -5.68 54.45 -15.91
C GLU A 646 -4.38 53.70 -15.53
N PRO A 647 -4.44 52.48 -14.95
CA PRO A 647 -5.51 51.47 -14.98
C PRO A 647 -6.50 51.48 -13.80
#